data_AF-A0A7J4QHW8-F1
#
_entry.id   AF-A0A7J4QHW8-F1
#
_cell.length_a   1.000
_cell.length_b   1.000
_cell.length_c   1.000
_cell.angle_alpha   90.00
_cell.angle_beta   90.00
_cell.angle_gamma   90.00
#
_symmetry.space_group_name_H-M   'P 1'
#
loop_
_entity.id
_entity.type
_entity.pdbx_description
1 polymer ?
#
loop_
_entity_poly.entity_id
_entity_poly.type
_entity_poly.pdbx_seq_one_letter_code
_entity_poly.pdbx_strand_id
1 'polypeptide(L)'
;MRRNKNREARRTSTVKAFGVIASVIFLLALSAAAVAVECGTIPSDGCTINGDLTLAAGIYHLPHGITFNAGTSSPGHVLDCNGATLVGVESGIGIKIRPSEWFTTFGLMVKNCNIMNYTTGILFSTPNGMKPVRDAIITDNFLSGNTRGIYLSGKVANNLITNNYFSNNTQGIYHQSIDQINNTIAGNVFSGSGIYYVYANDNYYCTGGVGNTYLDGATGPTCNGLYPYNNLIVNLDAKFAPGNYSLPSGIVVQEGHGVFKKKLDCNGATLIGNGTKNGITITSPERAERYGFTIRNCNLLNYSAGIRLSIVGSRTVRLATVVNNTFSNTTKGVELSGRDQSLNTVFSNTFYGGGIFYGYTNNNTYCVNGTGNTYLNGATGPTCEGLYPYDGLIVNTNAVFAPGSYAVPSGIRMVVGSGSSPRTLDCHGAHLFGSGKGNGIQLFPEWHTLPDILVRNCAVSGFASGITFLTNKPSSLTYSINDTLLSELTLFNNTYGIIIHGDRAGGNAITHSSLYDNNYSIYLKTAHDFNAEKNYWGTIHPDVIRGTIYDFANLSTLGRVDFDPFIVNATDTFVSGNGLFFAKTEGRDIEVRALIHRAGLIGDEAAVTFYHLRGGTELIDTHAVAIPPFIGEANATAIFALKDGDVVKVIVEPTDGEPDTGNNDAEKEFSDFPYFYVESSLGPRVAREEIEEYLKARLLTAYPTESILAADIIITVGRDDAANQLSLRYEGWGYEGTSLVAGGRRATAPYAGLVGSFKRFGKRNIYLYGNRVEGIIAAAKEMVLREHDFISIDNAYLIGDENIEAIAVYDYMHTPANDEHYLDNSHEFRQIVNNSLHGMHDDTSFTVATTNSESVTLRLRQLKPLHSEMFLDFTNGDDAKPVVFSGGIFSYILSWYEDDGLAKQLADSGREVWLMEMTGGPGTECDDCPNYSYDDLVDYYWPASIAGILRYSGSDQIDYVGHSNGGRAALSSLNEYSSSGKAGAGLCLDDFGEHTVPCSLPEHPVDRFVGVAVPTTLNDETPLTKSLRVDICSENIPEVRPAICESMESALLNGDYAIATLNSSGMSHVRLFNFGNRLVSHDQSFLISLVTLMNAFSEPKISLSLMDFYSRLGEDTSSTLDLSNVEVNKLYLFNAKPNDVILGVEDQGRILNGTDRIYLSSKQGFNYSGQMSYHHARIVSADDVERDIREVLQ
;
A
#
# COMPACT_ATOMS: atom_id res chain seq x y z
N MET A 1 30.71 20.55 40.45
CA MET A 1 31.40 21.34 41.51
C MET A 1 32.55 22.13 40.87
N ARG A 2 32.79 23.39 41.26
CA ARG A 2 33.96 24.28 40.96
C ARG A 2 34.76 24.17 39.62
N ARG A 3 34.79 25.31 38.89
CA ARG A 3 35.90 25.91 38.07
C ARG A 3 36.39 25.15 36.82
N ASN A 4 36.50 25.74 35.62
CA ASN A 4 37.24 26.95 35.11
C ASN A 4 38.78 26.88 35.11
N LYS A 5 39.37 26.74 33.91
CA LYS A 5 40.48 27.52 33.28
C LYS A 5 40.85 26.85 31.94
N ASN A 6 40.89 27.51 30.78
CA ASN A 6 41.73 28.62 30.27
C ASN A 6 43.18 28.22 29.90
N ARG A 7 43.55 28.41 28.61
CA ARG A 7 44.73 29.13 28.04
C ARG A 7 45.20 28.52 26.70
N GLU A 8 45.17 29.27 25.59
CA GLU A 8 46.28 30.06 24.96
C GLU A 8 47.25 29.22 24.10
N ALA A 9 48.00 29.75 23.12
CA ALA A 9 47.88 30.92 22.22
C ALA A 9 49.12 30.95 21.29
N ARG A 10 49.07 31.73 20.18
CA ARG A 10 50.20 32.43 19.50
C ARG A 10 49.67 33.14 18.23
N ARG A 11 50.27 34.20 17.67
CA ARG A 11 51.62 34.80 17.85
C ARG A 11 51.56 36.34 17.70
N THR A 12 52.19 37.06 18.65
CA THR A 12 53.15 38.20 18.51
C THR A 12 53.04 39.21 17.36
N SER A 13 53.21 40.53 17.56
CA SER A 13 53.54 41.34 18.76
C SER A 13 53.01 42.80 18.61
N THR A 14 53.60 44.00 18.86
CA THR A 14 54.92 44.59 19.29
C THR A 14 54.64 46.11 19.49
N VAL A 15 55.20 46.98 20.37
CA VAL A 15 56.11 46.98 21.54
C VAL A 15 56.19 48.44 22.11
N LYS A 16 56.05 48.66 23.44
CA LYS A 16 56.46 49.85 24.26
C LYS A 16 55.79 51.23 23.97
N ALA A 17 55.66 52.19 24.90
CA ALA A 17 56.19 52.33 26.28
C ALA A 17 55.24 53.05 27.29
N PHE A 18 55.66 53.06 28.56
CA PHE A 18 55.11 53.72 29.78
C PHE A 18 55.03 55.27 29.68
N GLY A 19 54.33 56.04 30.54
CA GLY A 19 53.38 55.73 31.64
C GLY A 19 53.40 56.75 32.82
N VAL A 20 52.50 56.58 33.81
CA VAL A 20 52.62 56.96 35.26
C VAL A 20 52.25 58.40 35.77
N ILE A 21 51.04 58.51 36.39
CA ILE A 21 50.64 59.26 37.65
C ILE A 21 50.34 60.79 37.68
N ALA A 22 49.37 61.14 38.57
CA ALA A 22 49.08 62.41 39.31
C ALA A 22 48.14 63.54 38.75
N SER A 23 46.84 63.40 39.06
CA SER A 23 46.00 64.27 39.93
C SER A 23 45.89 65.82 39.85
N VAL A 24 44.62 66.27 39.95
CA VAL A 24 44.04 67.58 40.42
C VAL A 24 43.96 68.79 39.43
N ILE A 25 42.85 69.56 39.58
CA ILE A 25 42.47 70.85 38.94
C ILE A 25 42.18 70.73 37.42
N PHE A 26 40.94 70.61 36.93
CA PHE A 26 39.66 71.31 37.20
C PHE A 26 39.59 72.76 36.66
N LEU A 27 39.25 72.92 35.36
CA LEU A 27 38.45 74.05 34.90
C LEU A 27 37.65 73.75 33.61
N LEU A 28 36.32 73.83 33.73
CA LEU A 28 35.33 74.20 32.70
C LEU A 28 35.54 73.74 31.24
N ALA A 29 35.04 72.54 30.94
CA ALA A 29 34.37 72.27 29.67
C ALA A 29 32.94 71.77 29.97
N LEU A 30 31.97 72.68 29.99
CA LEU A 30 30.55 72.36 30.19
C LEU A 30 29.98 71.72 28.92
N SER A 31 30.18 70.41 28.77
CA SER A 31 29.28 69.61 27.92
C SER A 31 27.91 69.60 28.60
N ALA A 32 26.99 70.45 28.11
CA ALA A 32 25.63 70.48 28.62
C ALA A 32 24.98 69.10 28.39
N ALA A 33 24.81 68.33 29.47
CA ALA A 33 23.91 67.20 29.46
C ALA A 33 22.51 67.77 29.22
N ALA A 34 21.96 67.53 28.02
CA ALA A 34 20.61 67.93 27.70
C ALA A 34 19.64 67.14 28.60
N VAL A 35 19.23 67.77 29.70
CA VAL A 35 18.18 67.25 30.57
C VAL A 35 16.93 67.17 29.71
N ALA A 36 16.37 65.97 29.56
CA ALA A 36 15.15 65.79 28.80
C ALA A 36 14.04 66.65 29.42
N VAL A 37 13.41 67.49 28.60
CA VAL A 37 12.34 68.39 29.05
C VAL A 37 11.11 67.53 29.35
N GLU A 38 10.54 67.63 30.55
CA GLU A 38 9.30 66.93 30.87
C GLU A 38 8.14 67.54 30.05
N CYS A 39 7.29 66.70 29.46
CA CYS A 39 6.14 67.16 28.69
C CYS A 39 5.10 67.82 29.60
N GLY A 40 4.65 69.03 29.23
CA GLY A 40 3.43 69.61 29.76
C GLY A 40 2.19 69.14 29.01
N THR A 41 1.01 69.62 29.44
CA THR A 41 -0.26 69.43 28.71
C THR A 41 -0.24 70.04 27.31
N ILE A 42 0.63 71.03 27.09
CA ILE A 42 1.11 71.44 25.77
C ILE A 42 2.48 70.76 25.58
N PRO A 43 2.62 69.81 24.65
CA PRO A 43 3.89 69.11 24.43
C PRO A 43 4.92 70.02 23.74
N SER A 44 6.20 69.73 23.94
CA SER A 44 7.32 70.38 23.25
C SER A 44 8.20 69.34 22.56
N ASP A 45 8.90 69.75 21.50
CA ASP A 45 9.62 68.81 20.65
C ASP A 45 10.78 68.12 21.40
N GLY A 46 10.83 66.79 21.32
CA GLY A 46 11.78 65.96 22.08
C GLY A 46 11.46 65.79 23.57
N CYS A 47 10.28 66.23 24.06
CA CYS A 47 9.94 66.11 25.47
C CYS A 47 9.75 64.64 25.92
N THR A 48 9.86 64.41 27.23
CA THR A 48 9.73 63.09 27.87
C THR A 48 8.58 63.07 28.87
N ILE A 49 7.92 61.91 28.99
CA ILE A 49 6.83 61.65 29.94
C ILE A 49 7.29 60.55 30.91
N ASN A 50 7.25 60.84 32.20
CA ASN A 50 7.56 59.93 33.30
C ASN A 50 6.35 59.66 34.25
N GLY A 51 5.13 59.97 33.82
CA GLY A 51 3.90 59.82 34.61
C GLY A 51 2.64 59.86 33.75
N ASP A 52 1.47 59.97 34.38
CA ASP A 52 0.19 60.15 33.67
C ASP A 52 0.10 61.56 33.06
N LEU A 53 -0.35 61.67 31.81
CA LEU A 53 -0.48 62.94 31.11
C LEU A 53 -1.70 62.96 30.18
N THR A 54 -2.55 63.97 30.35
CA THR A 54 -3.57 64.34 29.36
C THR A 54 -3.11 65.57 28.59
N LEU A 55 -3.04 65.50 27.25
CA LEU A 55 -2.72 66.66 26.42
C LEU A 55 -3.93 67.58 26.24
N ALA A 56 -3.66 68.85 25.95
CA ALA A 56 -4.66 69.75 25.40
C ALA A 56 -4.94 69.37 23.93
N ALA A 57 -6.20 69.46 23.50
CA ALA A 57 -6.54 69.28 22.09
C ALA A 57 -5.92 70.40 21.24
N GLY A 58 -5.23 70.04 20.16
CA GLY A 58 -4.49 70.98 19.33
C GLY A 58 -3.67 70.28 18.24
N ILE A 59 -2.91 71.05 17.47
CA ILE A 59 -1.95 70.54 16.47
C ILE A 59 -0.55 70.97 16.90
N TYR A 60 0.35 69.99 17.01
CA TYR A 60 1.71 70.17 17.54
C TYR A 60 2.73 69.65 16.54
N HIS A 61 3.58 70.55 16.02
CA HIS A 61 4.70 70.19 15.15
C HIS A 61 5.89 69.76 15.99
N LEU A 62 6.18 68.46 16.02
CA LEU A 62 7.15 67.82 16.91
C LEU A 62 8.08 66.91 16.08
N PRO A 63 9.02 67.44 15.27
CA PRO A 63 9.83 66.63 14.35
C PRO A 63 10.70 65.54 15.02
N HIS A 64 11.03 65.67 16.30
CA HIS A 64 11.69 64.63 17.11
C HIS A 64 10.71 63.82 17.98
N GLY A 65 9.44 64.24 18.05
CA GLY A 65 8.34 63.60 18.77
C GLY A 65 8.50 63.64 20.29
N ILE A 66 7.91 62.65 20.96
CA ILE A 66 7.92 62.51 22.43
C ILE A 66 8.40 61.13 22.88
N THR A 67 9.07 61.05 24.03
CA THR A 67 9.46 59.77 24.66
C THR A 67 8.58 59.47 25.86
N PHE A 68 7.96 58.28 25.88
CA PHE A 68 7.18 57.80 27.02
C PHE A 68 7.99 56.73 27.76
N ASN A 69 8.42 57.04 28.98
CA ASN A 69 9.18 56.12 29.82
C ASN A 69 8.24 55.22 30.63
N ALA A 70 8.59 53.94 30.73
CA ALA A 70 7.90 52.99 31.58
C ALA A 70 8.09 53.29 33.08
N GLY A 71 6.97 53.35 33.81
CA GLY A 71 6.97 53.36 35.27
C GLY A 71 7.52 52.05 35.86
N THR A 72 7.92 52.10 37.14
CA THR A 72 8.49 50.95 37.87
C THR A 72 7.48 50.23 38.77
N SER A 73 6.20 50.55 38.66
CA SER A 73 5.10 50.05 39.50
C SER A 73 3.85 49.80 38.67
N SER A 74 2.90 49.02 39.20
CA SER A 74 1.58 48.80 38.62
C SER A 74 0.51 49.53 39.45
N PRO A 75 -0.52 50.16 38.85
CA PRO A 75 -0.74 50.32 37.40
C PRO A 75 0.34 51.20 36.75
N GLY A 76 0.55 50.99 35.45
CA GLY A 76 1.46 51.81 34.63
C GLY A 76 0.81 53.10 34.16
N HIS A 77 1.59 53.94 33.47
CA HIS A 77 1.20 55.30 33.14
C HIS A 77 0.30 55.42 31.91
N VAL A 78 -0.60 56.41 31.93
CA VAL A 78 -1.54 56.72 30.85
C VAL A 78 -1.17 58.02 30.14
N LEU A 79 -0.91 57.95 28.83
CA LEU A 79 -0.92 59.09 27.92
C LEU A 79 -2.27 59.14 27.20
N ASP A 80 -3.06 60.18 27.49
CA ASP A 80 -4.29 60.50 26.77
C ASP A 80 -4.08 61.78 25.94
N CYS A 81 -3.99 61.65 24.62
CA CYS A 81 -3.80 62.80 23.76
C CYS A 81 -5.07 63.66 23.61
N ASN A 82 -6.25 63.21 24.05
CA ASN A 82 -7.49 63.98 24.01
C ASN A 82 -7.81 64.60 22.63
N GLY A 83 -7.52 63.85 21.56
CA GLY A 83 -7.70 64.29 20.17
C GLY A 83 -6.57 65.17 19.61
N ALA A 84 -5.48 65.39 20.34
CA ALA A 84 -4.32 66.13 19.87
C ALA A 84 -3.63 65.46 18.67
N THR A 85 -3.14 66.30 17.75
CA THR A 85 -2.44 65.89 16.53
C THR A 85 -0.95 66.19 16.63
N LEU A 86 -0.14 65.14 16.65
CA LEU A 86 1.32 65.21 16.64
C LEU A 86 1.80 65.09 15.18
N VAL A 87 2.52 66.10 14.69
CA VAL A 87 2.91 66.23 13.27
C VAL A 87 4.43 66.23 13.14
N GLY A 88 4.97 65.23 12.45
CA GLY A 88 6.39 65.12 12.11
C GLY A 88 6.76 65.80 10.79
N VAL A 89 7.96 65.49 10.30
CA VAL A 89 8.52 66.02 9.03
C VAL A 89 9.11 64.89 8.16
N GLU A 90 8.36 63.78 8.06
CA GLU A 90 8.67 62.50 7.40
C GLU A 90 9.91 61.75 7.97
N SER A 91 10.64 62.39 8.87
CA SER A 91 11.70 61.84 9.70
C SER A 91 11.24 61.73 11.17
N GLY A 92 12.02 61.03 12.00
CA GLY A 92 11.78 60.92 13.44
C GLY A 92 10.76 59.84 13.85
N ILE A 93 10.39 59.88 15.13
CA ILE A 93 9.48 58.94 15.79
C ILE A 93 8.44 59.77 16.54
N GLY A 94 7.14 59.54 16.34
CA GLY A 94 6.08 60.32 16.99
C GLY A 94 6.02 60.11 18.50
N ILE A 95 5.83 58.85 18.92
CA ILE A 95 5.84 58.43 20.32
C ILE A 95 6.81 57.26 20.49
N LYS A 96 7.85 57.44 21.31
CA LYS A 96 8.85 56.39 21.60
C LYS A 96 8.59 55.79 22.98
N ILE A 97 8.07 54.57 23.02
CA ILE A 97 7.90 53.79 24.25
C ILE A 97 9.25 53.18 24.64
N ARG A 98 9.76 53.54 25.82
CA ARG A 98 11.05 53.08 26.35
C ARG A 98 10.88 52.26 27.64
N PRO A 99 11.36 51.00 27.70
CA PRO A 99 11.33 50.19 28.91
C PRO A 99 12.32 50.71 29.96
N SER A 100 12.12 50.32 31.22
CA SER A 100 13.11 50.52 32.27
C SER A 100 14.38 49.70 32.02
N GLU A 101 15.54 50.22 32.43
CA GLU A 101 16.82 49.47 32.40
C GLU A 101 16.86 48.32 33.41
N TRP A 102 16.08 48.40 34.49
CA TRP A 102 16.22 47.54 35.67
C TRP A 102 14.99 46.65 35.95
N PHE A 103 13.81 47.06 35.49
CA PHE A 103 12.54 46.40 35.76
C PHE A 103 11.85 45.92 34.48
N THR A 104 10.97 44.92 34.59
CA THR A 104 10.03 44.60 33.51
C THR A 104 9.02 45.73 33.37
N THR A 105 8.78 46.12 32.12
CA THR A 105 7.73 47.07 31.73
C THR A 105 6.36 46.53 32.13
N PHE A 106 5.49 47.38 32.67
CA PHE A 106 4.09 47.04 32.98
C PHE A 106 3.15 48.21 32.62
N GLY A 107 1.98 47.90 32.04
CA GLY A 107 0.78 48.72 32.17
C GLY A 107 0.75 50.10 31.51
N LEU A 108 1.65 50.43 30.57
CA LEU A 108 1.59 51.70 29.85
C LEU A 108 0.37 51.76 28.93
N MET A 109 -0.35 52.89 28.89
CA MET A 109 -1.47 53.11 27.96
C MET A 109 -1.24 54.35 27.09
N VAL A 110 -1.49 54.25 25.77
CA VAL A 110 -1.49 55.39 24.83
C VAL A 110 -2.82 55.42 24.09
N LYS A 111 -3.56 56.53 24.20
CA LYS A 111 -4.90 56.67 23.59
C LYS A 111 -5.26 58.06 23.10
N ASN A 112 -6.27 58.11 22.22
CA ASN A 112 -6.86 59.32 21.64
C ASN A 112 -5.86 60.20 20.85
N CYS A 113 -4.75 59.65 20.37
CA CYS A 113 -3.70 60.40 19.66
C CYS A 113 -3.89 60.35 18.14
N ASN A 114 -3.85 61.51 17.49
CA ASN A 114 -3.66 61.61 16.04
C ASN A 114 -2.14 61.77 15.77
N ILE A 115 -1.52 60.85 15.03
CA ILE A 115 -0.04 60.80 14.85
C ILE A 115 0.28 60.72 13.37
N MET A 116 0.97 61.74 12.83
CA MET A 116 1.20 61.82 11.38
C MET A 116 2.57 62.34 10.93
N ASN A 117 2.96 61.88 9.74
CA ASN A 117 4.16 62.26 9.01
C ASN A 117 5.48 61.98 9.75
N TYR A 118 5.64 60.80 10.35
CA TYR A 118 6.90 60.30 10.93
C TYR A 118 7.46 59.08 10.18
N THR A 119 8.75 58.77 10.38
CA THR A 119 9.28 57.46 9.96
C THR A 119 8.68 56.32 10.80
N THR A 120 8.22 56.60 12.02
CA THR A 120 7.45 55.66 12.85
C THR A 120 6.50 56.43 13.77
N GLY A 121 5.19 56.16 13.72
CA GLY A 121 4.20 56.81 14.58
C GLY A 121 4.39 56.45 16.05
N ILE A 122 4.37 55.16 16.39
CA ILE A 122 4.67 54.64 17.74
C ILE A 122 5.77 53.57 17.65
N LEU A 123 6.86 53.74 18.40
CA LEU A 123 7.97 52.79 18.47
C LEU A 123 8.02 52.10 19.83
N PHE A 124 7.90 50.77 19.82
CA PHE A 124 8.27 49.92 20.97
C PHE A 124 9.78 49.66 20.90
N SER A 125 10.58 50.37 21.72
CA SER A 125 12.03 50.44 21.58
C SER A 125 12.76 49.60 22.65
N THR A 126 13.18 48.37 22.33
CA THR A 126 14.10 47.58 23.18
C THR A 126 15.51 47.48 22.59
N PRO A 127 16.48 48.30 23.08
CA PRO A 127 17.91 48.09 22.83
C PRO A 127 18.42 46.74 23.33
N ASN A 128 19.50 46.25 22.71
CA ASN A 128 20.16 44.99 23.08
C ASN A 128 20.53 44.96 24.57
N GLY A 129 20.05 43.94 25.29
CA GLY A 129 20.30 43.74 26.72
C GLY A 129 19.23 44.30 27.66
N MET A 130 18.32 45.16 27.19
CA MET A 130 17.21 45.66 28.01
C MET A 130 16.09 44.62 28.20
N LYS A 131 15.25 44.83 29.23
CA LYS A 131 14.05 44.03 29.47
C LYS A 131 13.00 44.26 28.36
N PRO A 132 12.12 43.29 28.09
CA PRO A 132 11.09 43.44 27.07
C PRO A 132 10.07 44.53 27.42
N VAL A 133 9.49 45.17 26.41
CA VAL A 133 8.24 45.93 26.58
C VAL A 133 7.09 44.94 26.67
N ARG A 134 6.33 45.02 27.77
CA ARG A 134 5.21 44.13 28.07
C ARG A 134 4.04 44.88 28.67
N ASP A 135 2.88 44.23 28.53
CA ASP A 135 1.62 44.56 29.18
C ASP A 135 1.17 46.02 28.92
N ALA A 136 1.57 46.60 27.77
CA ALA A 136 1.15 47.93 27.33
C ALA A 136 -0.10 47.87 26.43
N ILE A 137 -0.91 48.95 26.45
CA ILE A 137 -2.20 49.07 25.76
C ILE A 137 -2.15 50.27 24.80
N ILE A 138 -2.30 50.02 23.50
CA ILE A 138 -2.41 51.06 22.47
C ILE A 138 -3.84 51.02 21.94
N THR A 139 -4.65 52.04 22.24
CA THR A 139 -6.09 52.03 21.93
C THR A 139 -6.62 53.35 21.42
N ASP A 140 -7.54 53.31 20.47
CA ASP A 140 -8.31 54.49 20.00
C ASP A 140 -7.41 55.63 19.43
N ASN A 141 -6.31 55.28 18.74
CA ASN A 141 -5.41 56.24 18.08
C ASN A 141 -5.59 56.24 16.55
N PHE A 142 -5.32 57.37 15.91
CA PHE A 142 -5.33 57.55 14.45
C PHE A 142 -3.90 57.79 13.94
N LEU A 143 -3.34 56.84 13.19
CA LEU A 143 -1.96 56.90 12.69
C LEU A 143 -1.99 57.05 11.17
N SER A 144 -1.44 58.14 10.62
CA SER A 144 -1.51 58.40 9.17
C SER A 144 -0.28 59.05 8.54
N GLY A 145 -0.01 58.75 7.26
CA GLY A 145 1.12 59.34 6.53
C GLY A 145 2.51 58.96 7.06
N ASN A 146 2.62 57.94 7.92
CA ASN A 146 3.90 57.51 8.48
C ASN A 146 4.53 56.40 7.64
N THR A 147 5.86 56.24 7.62
CA THR A 147 6.47 55.04 7.01
C THR A 147 6.03 53.77 7.75
N ARG A 148 5.86 53.87 9.07
CA ARG A 148 5.28 52.82 9.93
C ARG A 148 4.30 53.46 10.91
N GLY A 149 3.08 52.91 11.04
CA GLY A 149 2.17 53.30 12.10
C GLY A 149 2.73 52.89 13.47
N ILE A 150 2.78 51.58 13.74
CA ILE A 150 3.47 51.02 14.91
C ILE A 150 4.65 50.14 14.46
N TYR A 151 5.80 50.26 15.12
CA TYR A 151 6.95 49.37 14.95
C TYR A 151 7.27 48.66 16.28
N LEU A 152 7.24 47.31 16.26
CA LEU A 152 7.75 46.48 17.35
C LEU A 152 9.24 46.19 17.12
N SER A 153 10.13 46.71 17.99
CA SER A 153 11.59 46.58 17.83
C SER A 153 12.26 45.86 19.00
N GLY A 154 12.89 44.72 18.72
CA GLY A 154 13.53 43.85 19.70
C GLY A 154 12.52 42.96 20.45
N LYS A 155 12.70 42.75 21.75
CA LYS A 155 11.85 41.87 22.58
C LYS A 155 10.57 42.58 23.04
N VAL A 156 9.42 42.21 22.49
CA VAL A 156 8.13 42.90 22.72
C VAL A 156 7.02 41.86 22.85
N ALA A 157 6.40 41.72 24.03
CA ALA A 157 5.45 40.62 24.28
C ALA A 157 4.30 41.00 25.21
N ASN A 158 3.17 40.28 25.15
CA ASN A 158 1.98 40.51 25.99
C ASN A 158 1.30 41.91 25.82
N ASN A 159 1.56 42.65 24.74
CA ASN A 159 0.96 43.99 24.56
C ASN A 159 -0.39 43.91 23.84
N LEU A 160 -1.33 44.79 24.16
CA LEU A 160 -2.65 44.91 23.52
C LEU A 160 -2.68 46.11 22.57
N ILE A 161 -3.05 45.89 21.33
CA ILE A 161 -3.22 46.92 20.29
C ILE A 161 -4.62 46.74 19.69
N THR A 162 -5.55 47.63 20.03
CA THR A 162 -6.98 47.51 19.67
C THR A 162 -7.58 48.85 19.27
N ASN A 163 -8.67 48.86 18.48
CA ASN A 163 -9.43 50.07 18.13
C ASN A 163 -8.65 51.18 17.40
N ASN A 164 -7.40 50.96 16.98
CA ASN A 164 -6.61 51.99 16.29
C ASN A 164 -6.96 52.03 14.80
N TYR A 165 -6.89 53.22 14.21
CA TYR A 165 -7.14 53.45 12.79
C TYR A 165 -5.85 53.84 12.07
N PHE A 166 -5.53 53.14 10.99
CA PHE A 166 -4.31 53.33 10.20
C PHE A 166 -4.68 53.71 8.76
N SER A 167 -4.17 54.82 8.23
CA SER A 167 -4.40 55.22 6.82
C SER A 167 -3.17 55.85 6.18
N ASN A 168 -2.96 55.62 4.88
CA ASN A 168 -1.84 56.23 4.12
C ASN A 168 -0.44 56.02 4.74
N ASN A 169 -0.25 55.00 5.57
CA ASN A 169 1.08 54.61 6.06
C ASN A 169 1.71 53.63 5.06
N THR A 170 3.04 53.56 4.95
CA THR A 170 3.69 52.51 4.12
C THR A 170 3.55 51.12 4.76
N GLN A 171 3.45 51.06 6.09
CA GLN A 171 3.17 49.86 6.88
C GLN A 171 2.28 50.29 8.05
N GLY A 172 1.13 49.63 8.28
CA GLY A 172 0.27 49.93 9.42
C GLY A 172 0.94 49.49 10.73
N ILE A 173 1.25 48.20 10.84
CA ILE A 173 2.10 47.64 11.91
C ILE A 173 3.23 46.83 11.28
N TYR A 174 4.45 46.97 11.81
CA TYR A 174 5.64 46.25 11.38
C TYR A 174 6.30 45.51 12.55
N HIS A 175 6.57 44.21 12.40
CA HIS A 175 7.35 43.40 13.35
C HIS A 175 8.24 42.38 12.62
N GLN A 176 9.39 42.02 13.19
CA GLN A 176 10.46 41.32 12.47
C GLN A 176 11.39 40.43 13.32
N SER A 177 10.98 40.02 14.52
CA SER A 177 11.79 39.16 15.38
C SER A 177 10.97 38.03 16.02
N ILE A 178 11.63 36.89 16.24
CA ILE A 178 11.09 35.75 17.00
C ILE A 178 10.83 36.08 18.48
N ASP A 179 11.42 37.15 19.02
CA ASP A 179 11.18 37.63 20.39
C ASP A 179 9.88 38.48 20.54
N GLN A 180 9.02 38.49 19.52
CA GLN A 180 7.86 39.38 19.42
C GLN A 180 6.55 38.60 19.52
N ILE A 181 6.29 38.01 20.69
CA ILE A 181 5.28 36.96 20.95
C ILE A 181 4.16 37.41 21.89
N ASN A 182 3.03 36.73 21.90
CA ASN A 182 1.90 36.94 22.83
C ASN A 182 1.25 38.34 22.77
N ASN A 183 1.51 39.15 21.76
CA ASN A 183 0.85 40.45 21.60
C ASN A 183 -0.53 40.26 20.96
N THR A 184 -1.57 40.87 21.53
CA THR A 184 -2.92 40.87 20.97
C THR A 184 -3.10 42.08 20.08
N ILE A 185 -3.34 41.85 18.79
CA ILE A 185 -3.50 42.88 17.76
C ILE A 185 -4.81 42.59 17.03
N ALA A 186 -5.93 43.08 17.55
CA ALA A 186 -7.28 42.78 17.08
C ALA A 186 -8.17 44.04 17.14
N GLY A 187 -9.28 44.11 16.40
CA GLY A 187 -10.20 45.27 16.44
C GLY A 187 -9.64 46.58 15.85
N ASN A 188 -8.50 46.55 15.15
CA ASN A 188 -7.95 47.73 14.48
C ASN A 188 -8.45 47.82 13.03
N VAL A 189 -8.46 49.03 12.46
CA VAL A 189 -8.86 49.29 11.07
C VAL A 189 -7.65 49.79 10.27
N PHE A 190 -7.41 49.18 9.11
CA PHE A 190 -6.30 49.52 8.21
C PHE A 190 -6.83 49.92 6.83
N SER A 191 -6.39 51.07 6.31
CA SER A 191 -6.63 51.57 4.95
C SER A 191 -5.30 51.71 4.21
N GLY A 192 -5.22 51.16 3.00
CA GLY A 192 -4.07 51.22 2.09
C GLY A 192 -2.88 50.32 2.45
N SER A 193 -2.61 50.08 3.74
CA SER A 193 -1.56 49.15 4.19
C SER A 193 -1.79 48.65 5.62
N GLY A 194 -1.62 47.33 5.83
CA GLY A 194 -1.98 46.65 7.07
C GLY A 194 -0.78 46.18 7.90
N ILE A 195 -0.79 44.91 8.31
CA ILE A 195 0.20 44.32 9.24
C ILE A 195 1.22 43.50 8.44
N TYR A 196 2.49 43.92 8.45
CA TYR A 196 3.60 43.20 7.82
C TYR A 196 4.52 42.54 8.85
N TYR A 197 4.97 41.31 8.56
CA TYR A 197 5.95 40.61 9.37
C TYR A 197 6.85 39.63 8.62
N VAL A 198 8.03 39.40 9.20
CA VAL A 198 9.06 38.47 8.70
C VAL A 198 8.92 37.07 9.29
N TYR A 199 8.42 36.96 10.53
CA TYR A 199 8.27 35.69 11.24
C TYR A 199 6.82 35.45 11.65
N ALA A 200 6.35 34.20 11.53
CA ALA A 200 5.18 33.74 12.25
C ALA A 200 5.56 33.59 13.74
N ASN A 201 4.93 34.39 14.59
CA ASN A 201 5.16 34.46 16.03
C ASN A 201 3.82 34.32 16.78
N ASP A 202 3.85 34.02 18.08
CA ASP A 202 2.67 33.69 18.91
C ASP A 202 1.77 34.90 19.23
N ASN A 203 1.56 35.81 18.28
CA ASN A 203 0.70 36.97 18.42
C ASN A 203 -0.76 36.62 18.07
N TYR A 204 -1.71 37.19 18.83
CA TYR A 204 -3.13 36.92 18.69
C TYR A 204 -3.81 38.00 17.85
N TYR A 205 -4.34 37.63 16.68
CA TYR A 205 -4.96 38.58 15.74
C TYR A 205 -6.50 38.59 15.77
N CYS A 206 -7.07 37.99 16.82
CA CYS A 206 -8.49 37.85 17.05
C CYS A 206 -8.75 37.78 18.56
N THR A 207 -9.86 38.33 19.04
CA THR A 207 -10.29 38.22 20.45
C THR A 207 -11.81 38.29 20.51
N GLY A 208 -12.46 37.31 21.15
CA GLY A 208 -13.93 37.22 21.22
C GLY A 208 -14.62 37.14 19.85
N GLY A 209 -13.94 36.62 18.82
CA GLY A 209 -14.42 36.62 17.43
C GLY A 209 -14.19 37.93 16.66
N VAL A 210 -13.69 38.98 17.30
CA VAL A 210 -13.36 40.26 16.66
C VAL A 210 -11.91 40.23 16.17
N GLY A 211 -11.71 40.43 14.86
CA GLY A 211 -10.39 40.54 14.21
C GLY A 211 -10.07 41.97 13.80
N ASN A 212 -9.03 42.16 12.98
CA ASN A 212 -8.76 43.45 12.34
C ASN A 212 -9.55 43.61 11.03
N THR A 213 -9.90 44.85 10.68
CA THR A 213 -10.54 45.22 9.42
C THR A 213 -9.50 45.80 8.45
N TYR A 214 -9.54 45.38 7.18
CA TYR A 214 -8.66 45.87 6.13
C TYR A 214 -9.47 46.44 4.97
N LEU A 215 -9.06 47.62 4.50
CA LEU A 215 -9.71 48.46 3.50
C LEU A 215 -8.68 48.92 2.45
N ASP A 216 -9.15 49.31 1.26
CA ASP A 216 -8.34 49.97 0.23
C ASP A 216 -7.06 49.20 -0.17
N GLY A 217 -7.13 47.87 -0.19
CA GLY A 217 -5.99 46.99 -0.52
C GLY A 217 -5.03 46.68 0.64
N ALA A 218 -5.32 47.14 1.86
CA ALA A 218 -4.59 46.71 3.05
C ALA A 218 -4.70 45.19 3.29
N THR A 219 -3.67 44.61 3.90
CA THR A 219 -3.52 43.16 4.09
C THR A 219 -2.95 42.82 5.47
N GLY A 220 -3.29 41.65 6.00
CA GLY A 220 -2.79 41.16 7.28
C GLY A 220 -3.67 40.06 7.90
N PRO A 221 -3.28 39.54 9.08
CA PRO A 221 -3.99 38.47 9.78
C PRO A 221 -5.43 38.80 10.17
N THR A 222 -6.25 37.76 10.23
CA THR A 222 -7.67 37.79 10.62
C THR A 222 -7.98 36.69 11.64
N CYS A 223 -9.23 36.61 12.12
CA CYS A 223 -9.68 35.47 12.92
C CYS A 223 -9.58 34.11 12.20
N ASN A 224 -9.49 34.09 10.87
CA ASN A 224 -9.37 32.84 10.10
C ASN A 224 -7.91 32.36 9.96
N GLY A 225 -6.92 33.21 10.27
CA GLY A 225 -5.50 32.86 10.26
C GLY A 225 -4.57 34.01 9.84
N LEU A 226 -3.29 33.70 9.73
CA LEU A 226 -2.23 34.60 9.28
C LEU A 226 -2.31 34.88 7.78
N TYR A 227 -1.82 36.05 7.36
CA TYR A 227 -1.63 36.40 5.95
C TYR A 227 -0.19 36.02 5.52
N PRO A 228 0.03 35.13 4.54
CA PRO A 228 1.38 34.78 4.12
C PRO A 228 2.02 35.87 3.25
N TYR A 229 3.31 36.11 3.46
CA TYR A 229 4.12 37.10 2.72
C TYR A 229 5.35 36.44 2.07
N ASN A 230 5.92 37.08 1.04
CA ASN A 230 7.11 36.57 0.36
C ASN A 230 8.30 36.48 1.33
N ASN A 231 8.90 35.29 1.42
CA ASN A 231 9.96 34.94 2.38
C ASN A 231 9.51 34.99 3.86
N LEU A 232 8.21 34.86 4.16
CA LEU A 232 7.73 34.63 5.53
C LEU A 232 8.41 33.39 6.12
N ILE A 233 8.93 33.53 7.34
CA ILE A 233 9.57 32.46 8.09
C ILE A 233 8.56 31.88 9.10
N VAL A 234 8.21 30.60 8.93
CA VAL A 234 7.37 29.84 9.85
C VAL A 234 8.29 29.02 10.77
N ASN A 235 8.33 29.38 12.05
CA ASN A 235 9.19 28.75 13.06
C ASN A 235 8.43 28.25 14.32
N LEU A 236 7.11 28.16 14.24
CA LEU A 236 6.17 27.63 15.24
C LEU A 236 4.87 27.20 14.54
N ASP A 237 3.89 26.69 15.30
CA ASP A 237 2.63 26.20 14.74
C ASP A 237 1.79 27.36 14.16
N ALA A 238 1.54 27.30 12.86
CA ALA A 238 0.95 28.40 12.10
C ALA A 238 -0.27 27.93 11.30
N LYS A 239 -1.34 28.73 11.35
CA LYS A 239 -2.52 28.59 10.49
C LYS A 239 -2.65 29.82 9.58
N PHE A 240 -2.74 29.62 8.27
CA PHE A 240 -3.04 30.70 7.33
C PHE A 240 -4.55 30.93 7.20
N ALA A 241 -4.94 32.14 6.81
CA ALA A 241 -6.30 32.43 6.38
C ALA A 241 -6.54 31.83 4.97
N PRO A 242 -7.78 31.42 4.64
CA PRO A 242 -8.11 30.99 3.29
C PRO A 242 -8.08 32.19 2.33
N GLY A 243 -7.55 31.98 1.12
CA GLY A 243 -7.40 33.03 0.11
C GLY A 243 -6.36 32.70 -0.94
N ASN A 244 -6.17 33.61 -1.91
CA ASN A 244 -5.20 33.48 -2.99
C ASN A 244 -4.07 34.51 -2.81
N TYR A 245 -2.82 34.05 -2.75
CA TYR A 245 -1.67 34.84 -2.33
C TYR A 245 -0.54 34.80 -3.36
N SER A 246 -0.18 35.95 -3.94
CA SER A 246 0.94 36.03 -4.91
C SER A 246 2.29 36.04 -4.18
N LEU A 247 2.95 34.89 -4.19
CA LEU A 247 4.17 34.60 -3.46
C LEU A 247 5.27 34.05 -4.39
N PRO A 248 5.76 34.83 -5.38
CA PRO A 248 6.81 34.42 -6.32
C PRO A 248 8.17 34.08 -5.68
N SER A 249 8.38 34.35 -4.38
CA SER A 249 9.54 33.85 -3.62
C SER A 249 9.21 32.81 -2.56
N GLY A 250 7.94 32.37 -2.47
CA GLY A 250 7.49 31.36 -1.52
C GLY A 250 7.64 31.79 -0.06
N ILE A 251 7.67 30.79 0.82
CA ILE A 251 7.89 30.90 2.27
C ILE A 251 8.95 29.91 2.74
N VAL A 252 9.50 30.13 3.94
CA VAL A 252 10.50 29.26 4.57
C VAL A 252 9.93 28.67 5.86
N VAL A 253 10.08 27.36 6.04
CA VAL A 253 9.76 26.64 7.27
C VAL A 253 11.07 26.20 7.91
N GLN A 254 11.35 26.62 9.14
CA GLN A 254 12.63 26.35 9.80
C GLN A 254 12.49 26.16 11.32
N GLU A 255 13.45 25.50 11.96
CA GLU A 255 13.43 25.33 13.41
C GLU A 255 13.44 26.68 14.15
N GLY A 256 12.71 26.72 15.26
CA GLY A 256 12.77 27.77 16.28
C GLY A 256 13.03 27.09 17.62
N HIS A 257 14.01 27.60 18.38
CA HIS A 257 14.72 26.89 19.44
C HIS A 257 13.88 25.92 20.30
N GLY A 258 14.19 24.62 20.20
CA GLY A 258 13.94 23.67 21.29
C GLY A 258 12.60 22.94 21.32
N VAL A 259 11.87 22.87 20.20
CA VAL A 259 10.63 22.08 20.07
C VAL A 259 10.70 21.18 18.84
N PHE A 260 10.51 19.87 19.06
CA PHE A 260 10.51 18.84 18.02
C PHE A 260 9.07 18.58 17.52
N LYS A 261 8.88 18.57 16.19
CA LYS A 261 7.59 18.59 15.46
C LYS A 261 6.83 19.91 15.61
N LYS A 262 6.45 20.50 14.47
CA LYS A 262 5.69 21.75 14.31
C LYS A 262 4.79 21.67 13.08
N LYS A 263 3.70 22.43 13.04
CA LYS A 263 2.63 22.34 12.04
C LYS A 263 2.43 23.64 11.25
N LEU A 264 2.38 23.53 9.93
CA LEU A 264 1.84 24.57 9.04
C LEU A 264 0.52 24.05 8.44
N ASP A 265 -0.57 24.75 8.74
CA ASP A 265 -1.89 24.50 8.19
C ASP A 265 -2.28 25.68 7.29
N CYS A 266 -2.27 25.48 5.98
CA CYS A 266 -2.66 26.52 5.03
C CYS A 266 -4.18 26.76 4.98
N ASN A 267 -5.02 25.88 5.56
CA ASN A 267 -6.47 26.04 5.61
C ASN A 267 -7.12 26.39 4.24
N GLY A 268 -6.69 25.72 3.17
CA GLY A 268 -7.16 25.95 1.80
C GLY A 268 -6.54 27.16 1.09
N ALA A 269 -5.55 27.83 1.69
CA ALA A 269 -4.84 28.94 1.06
C ALA A 269 -4.09 28.50 -0.21
N THR A 270 -4.28 29.26 -1.30
CA THR A 270 -3.54 29.12 -2.56
C THR A 270 -2.33 30.04 -2.56
N LEU A 271 -1.14 29.46 -2.50
CA LEU A 271 0.12 30.18 -2.70
C LEU A 271 0.46 30.12 -4.19
N ILE A 272 0.70 31.27 -4.82
CA ILE A 272 0.83 31.41 -6.28
C ILE A 272 2.21 31.96 -6.63
N GLY A 273 3.04 31.15 -7.26
CA GLY A 273 4.38 31.52 -7.72
C GLY A 273 4.44 32.03 -9.16
N ASN A 274 5.65 32.04 -9.72
CA ASN A 274 5.97 32.43 -11.10
C ASN A 274 6.78 31.36 -11.87
N GLY A 275 6.80 30.13 -11.37
CA GLY A 275 7.57 28.99 -11.92
C GLY A 275 9.07 28.96 -11.56
N THR A 276 9.65 30.03 -11.02
CA THR A 276 11.14 30.15 -10.88
C THR A 276 11.72 29.76 -9.52
N LYS A 277 10.88 29.61 -8.49
CA LYS A 277 11.28 29.33 -7.10
C LYS A 277 10.36 28.29 -6.45
N ASN A 278 10.75 27.83 -5.26
CA ASN A 278 9.92 26.91 -4.47
C ASN A 278 8.73 27.64 -3.82
N GLY A 279 7.63 26.94 -3.55
CA GLY A 279 6.49 27.47 -2.79
C GLY A 279 6.75 27.48 -1.28
N ILE A 280 7.11 26.33 -0.73
CA ILE A 280 7.49 26.16 0.68
C ILE A 280 8.85 25.47 0.73
N THR A 281 9.84 26.09 1.37
CA THR A 281 11.17 25.48 1.57
C THR A 281 11.36 25.10 3.04
N ILE A 282 11.50 23.81 3.33
CA ILE A 282 11.88 23.32 4.67
C ILE A 282 13.39 23.40 4.80
N THR A 283 13.89 24.04 5.87
CA THR A 283 15.32 24.17 6.18
C THR A 283 15.59 23.87 7.67
N SER A 284 16.86 23.74 8.03
CA SER A 284 17.27 23.44 9.42
C SER A 284 18.54 24.21 9.80
N PRO A 285 18.60 24.80 11.01
CA PRO A 285 19.81 25.43 11.51
C PRO A 285 20.87 24.39 11.90
N GLU A 286 22.12 24.82 11.97
CA GLU A 286 23.36 24.02 11.91
C GLU A 286 23.56 22.91 12.98
N ARG A 287 22.62 22.68 13.90
CA ARG A 287 22.83 21.91 15.14
C ARG A 287 21.83 20.81 15.46
N ALA A 288 20.69 20.71 14.77
CA ALA A 288 19.73 19.62 14.99
C ALA A 288 20.11 18.35 14.21
N GLU A 289 19.74 17.16 14.72
CA GLU A 289 20.05 15.86 14.10
C GLU A 289 18.82 15.03 13.72
N ARG A 290 17.62 15.41 14.19
CA ARG A 290 16.32 14.83 13.81
C ARG A 290 15.28 15.95 13.85
N TYR A 291 14.61 16.28 12.75
CA TYR A 291 13.73 17.46 12.67
C TYR A 291 12.63 17.31 11.60
N GLY A 292 11.39 17.18 12.07
CA GLY A 292 10.19 17.05 11.26
C GLY A 292 9.25 18.24 11.38
N PHE A 293 8.57 18.57 10.28
CA PHE A 293 7.46 19.53 10.21
C PHE A 293 6.28 18.88 9.49
N THR A 294 5.06 19.14 9.95
CA THR A 294 3.83 18.79 9.22
C THR A 294 3.38 19.97 8.37
N ILE A 295 3.17 19.77 7.07
CA ILE A 295 2.58 20.76 6.15
C ILE A 295 1.28 20.19 5.60
N ARG A 296 0.17 20.93 5.75
CA ARG A 296 -1.14 20.48 5.29
C ARG A 296 -2.05 21.58 4.75
N ASN A 297 -3.06 21.15 3.99
CA ASN A 297 -4.16 21.96 3.48
C ASN A 297 -3.71 23.12 2.57
N CYS A 298 -2.53 23.00 1.93
CA CYS A 298 -1.96 24.04 1.07
C CYS A 298 -2.26 23.77 -0.40
N ASN A 299 -2.73 24.80 -1.13
CA ASN A 299 -2.83 24.79 -2.57
C ASN A 299 -1.60 25.52 -3.14
N LEU A 300 -0.81 24.87 -4.00
CA LEU A 300 0.52 25.32 -4.41
C LEU A 300 0.60 25.41 -5.94
N LEU A 301 0.46 26.63 -6.46
CA LEU A 301 0.32 26.93 -7.89
C LEU A 301 1.57 27.61 -8.46
N ASN A 302 2.03 27.21 -9.65
CA ASN A 302 3.11 27.86 -10.41
C ASN A 302 4.47 27.94 -9.67
N TYR A 303 5.04 26.81 -9.23
CA TYR A 303 6.36 26.76 -8.55
C TYR A 303 7.32 25.76 -9.21
N SER A 304 8.63 25.99 -9.08
CA SER A 304 9.65 25.01 -9.53
C SER A 304 9.63 23.75 -8.66
N ALA A 305 9.41 23.92 -7.36
CA ALA A 305 9.07 22.88 -6.41
C ALA A 305 7.95 23.39 -5.49
N GLY A 306 6.79 22.75 -5.42
CA GLY A 306 5.71 23.18 -4.53
C GLY A 306 6.16 23.18 -3.07
N ILE A 307 6.66 22.04 -2.59
CA ILE A 307 7.38 21.89 -1.32
C ILE A 307 8.77 21.32 -1.61
N ARG A 308 9.81 21.89 -1.00
CA ARG A 308 11.18 21.37 -1.08
C ARG A 308 11.75 21.08 0.30
N LEU A 309 12.24 19.85 0.50
CA LEU A 309 13.02 19.47 1.67
C LEU A 309 14.49 19.79 1.36
N SER A 310 14.95 20.97 1.76
CA SER A 310 16.28 21.46 1.37
C SER A 310 17.37 20.88 2.25
N ILE A 311 18.46 20.43 1.63
CA ILE A 311 19.74 20.30 2.32
C ILE A 311 20.31 21.70 2.52
N VAL A 312 20.79 22.00 3.72
CA VAL A 312 21.66 23.15 3.99
C VAL A 312 22.94 22.61 4.65
N GLY A 313 24.05 22.64 3.92
CA GLY A 313 25.31 21.99 4.35
C GLY A 313 25.28 20.47 4.19
N SER A 314 25.53 19.73 5.26
CA SER A 314 25.67 18.26 5.28
C SER A 314 24.66 17.57 6.21
N ARG A 315 23.44 18.12 6.34
CA ARG A 315 22.36 17.63 7.21
C ARG A 315 21.05 17.53 6.42
N THR A 316 20.23 16.53 6.72
CA THR A 316 19.01 16.20 5.96
C THR A 316 17.74 16.24 6.81
N VAL A 317 16.61 16.55 6.15
CA VAL A 317 15.28 16.57 6.75
C VAL A 317 14.81 15.14 6.96
N ARG A 318 14.32 14.86 8.18
CA ARG A 318 13.83 13.53 8.59
C ARG A 318 12.67 13.69 9.56
N LEU A 319 11.63 12.86 9.42
CA LEU A 319 10.36 12.92 10.17
C LEU A 319 9.41 14.08 9.77
N ALA A 320 9.61 14.71 8.61
CA ALA A 320 8.63 15.66 8.07
C ALA A 320 7.40 14.92 7.50
N THR A 321 6.23 15.55 7.56
CA THR A 321 4.95 15.02 7.08
C THR A 321 4.34 16.02 6.08
N VAL A 322 4.03 15.57 4.87
CA VAL A 322 3.34 16.38 3.86
C VAL A 322 2.03 15.66 3.53
N VAL A 323 0.89 16.27 3.87
CA VAL A 323 -0.42 15.62 3.86
C VAL A 323 -1.54 16.60 3.50
N ASN A 324 -2.53 16.17 2.70
CA ASN A 324 -3.67 16.99 2.26
C ASN A 324 -3.26 18.30 1.56
N ASN A 325 -2.28 18.27 0.65
CA ASN A 325 -1.87 19.43 -0.15
C ASN A 325 -2.17 19.20 -1.64
N THR A 326 -2.53 20.27 -2.34
CA THR A 326 -2.76 20.28 -3.79
C THR A 326 -1.62 21.00 -4.50
N PHE A 327 -1.06 20.39 -5.54
CA PHE A 327 0.03 20.93 -6.33
C PHE A 327 -0.43 21.11 -7.77
N SER A 328 -0.28 22.31 -8.34
CA SER A 328 -0.82 22.62 -9.68
C SER A 328 0.16 23.42 -10.52
N ASN A 329 0.39 22.98 -11.77
CA ASN A 329 1.34 23.62 -12.69
C ASN A 329 2.71 23.89 -12.03
N THR A 330 3.20 22.88 -11.31
CA THR A 330 4.56 22.89 -10.72
C THR A 330 5.48 22.00 -11.56
N THR A 331 6.78 22.28 -11.58
CA THR A 331 7.75 21.37 -12.22
C THR A 331 8.00 20.13 -11.35
N LYS A 332 7.90 20.31 -10.03
CA LYS A 332 7.90 19.26 -9.00
C LYS A 332 6.87 19.64 -7.95
N GLY A 333 6.01 18.72 -7.54
CA GLY A 333 5.11 18.93 -6.41
C GLY A 333 5.91 18.92 -5.11
N VAL A 334 6.52 17.78 -4.80
CA VAL A 334 7.45 17.63 -3.65
C VAL A 334 8.84 17.27 -4.15
N GLU A 335 9.88 18.00 -3.71
CA GLU A 335 11.28 17.71 -4.00
C GLU A 335 12.04 17.16 -2.77
N LEU A 336 12.51 15.92 -2.89
CA LEU A 336 13.28 15.14 -1.91
C LEU A 336 14.73 14.93 -2.38
N SER A 337 15.39 16.00 -2.81
CA SER A 337 16.73 15.94 -3.44
C SER A 337 17.87 15.73 -2.43
N GLY A 338 18.19 14.48 -2.07
CA GLY A 338 19.36 14.18 -1.22
C GLY A 338 19.57 12.73 -0.81
N ARG A 339 20.83 12.30 -0.63
CA ARG A 339 21.24 10.91 -0.29
C ARG A 339 20.68 10.41 1.05
N ASP A 340 20.50 11.30 2.04
CA ASP A 340 20.09 10.92 3.40
C ASP A 340 18.71 11.50 3.81
N GLN A 341 17.90 11.92 2.83
CA GLN A 341 16.54 12.46 2.99
C GLN A 341 15.53 11.30 3.20
N SER A 342 15.63 10.65 4.35
CA SER A 342 14.86 9.47 4.75
C SER A 342 13.96 9.73 5.97
N LEU A 343 13.07 8.79 6.28
CA LEU A 343 12.10 8.81 7.38
C LEU A 343 11.10 9.97 7.31
N ASN A 344 10.80 10.50 6.13
CA ASN A 344 9.73 11.48 5.90
C ASN A 344 8.46 10.77 5.41
N THR A 345 7.30 11.36 5.66
CA THR A 345 5.99 10.84 5.27
C THR A 345 5.33 11.79 4.27
N VAL A 346 4.93 11.32 3.10
CA VAL A 346 4.25 12.14 2.07
C VAL A 346 3.09 11.34 1.51
N PHE A 347 1.87 11.61 1.98
CA PHE A 347 0.66 10.81 1.67
C PHE A 347 -0.58 11.71 1.62
N SER A 348 -1.68 11.26 1.01
CA SER A 348 -2.93 12.01 0.85
C SER A 348 -2.74 13.41 0.21
N ASN A 349 -1.88 13.52 -0.81
CA ASN A 349 -1.70 14.77 -1.58
C ASN A 349 -2.17 14.59 -3.03
N THR A 350 -2.61 15.68 -3.66
CA THR A 350 -3.09 15.68 -5.05
C THR A 350 -2.16 16.47 -5.95
N PHE A 351 -1.62 15.83 -7.00
CA PHE A 351 -0.64 16.42 -7.90
C PHE A 351 -1.21 16.59 -9.32
N TYR A 352 -1.28 17.82 -9.82
CA TYR A 352 -1.63 18.17 -11.19
C TYR A 352 -0.38 18.64 -11.96
N GLY A 353 0.19 17.76 -12.78
CA GLY A 353 1.41 17.99 -13.57
C GLY A 353 2.71 17.63 -12.86
N GLY A 354 3.15 18.40 -11.86
CA GLY A 354 4.39 18.11 -11.12
C GLY A 354 4.15 17.20 -9.92
N GLY A 355 4.70 15.98 -9.93
CA GLY A 355 4.55 14.99 -8.85
C GLY A 355 5.70 14.95 -7.82
N ILE A 356 6.01 13.78 -7.25
CA ILE A 356 7.05 13.64 -6.21
C ILE A 356 8.40 13.25 -6.83
N PHE A 357 9.42 14.06 -6.63
CA PHE A 357 10.77 13.85 -7.15
C PHE A 357 11.77 13.49 -6.04
N TYR A 358 12.34 12.29 -6.08
CA TYR A 358 13.37 11.79 -5.17
C TYR A 358 14.59 11.33 -5.96
N GLY A 359 15.74 12.01 -5.78
CA GLY A 359 16.98 11.71 -6.52
C GLY A 359 17.67 10.39 -6.15
N TYR A 360 17.15 9.70 -5.14
CA TYR A 360 17.69 8.53 -4.46
C TYR A 360 16.53 7.74 -3.87
N THR A 361 16.57 6.40 -3.88
CA THR A 361 15.65 5.61 -3.05
C THR A 361 16.04 5.79 -1.59
N ASN A 362 15.13 6.34 -0.80
CA ASN A 362 15.32 6.59 0.63
C ASN A 362 14.11 6.01 1.36
N ASN A 363 14.30 5.50 2.58
CA ASN A 363 13.23 4.97 3.44
C ASN A 363 12.23 6.07 3.89
N ASN A 364 11.44 6.60 2.97
CA ASN A 364 10.32 7.50 3.20
C ASN A 364 9.00 6.71 3.03
N THR A 365 7.97 7.15 3.73
CA THR A 365 6.64 6.53 3.75
C THR A 365 5.71 7.32 2.81
N TYR A 366 5.18 6.68 1.78
CA TYR A 366 4.29 7.33 0.79
C TYR A 366 2.82 6.89 0.88
N CYS A 367 2.55 5.91 1.74
CA CYS A 367 1.25 5.33 2.04
C CYS A 367 1.10 5.18 3.55
N VAL A 368 -0.07 5.49 4.10
CA VAL A 368 -0.41 5.30 5.52
C VAL A 368 -1.83 4.78 5.60
N ASN A 369 -2.05 3.60 6.20
CA ASN A 369 -3.36 2.95 6.31
C ASN A 369 -4.11 2.92 4.96
N GLY A 370 -3.52 2.30 3.93
CA GLY A 370 -4.03 2.28 2.55
C GLY A 370 -4.01 3.63 1.81
N THR A 371 -3.88 4.76 2.51
CA THR A 371 -4.01 6.09 1.91
C THR A 371 -2.71 6.55 1.25
N GLY A 372 -2.65 6.46 -0.08
CA GLY A 372 -1.53 6.91 -0.94
C GLY A 372 -1.60 8.38 -1.37
N ASN A 373 -0.95 8.74 -2.48
CA ASN A 373 -1.07 10.07 -3.12
C ASN A 373 -1.78 9.97 -4.48
N THR A 374 -2.52 11.01 -4.86
CA THR A 374 -3.24 11.09 -6.14
C THR A 374 -2.42 11.85 -7.19
N TYR A 375 -2.22 11.27 -8.37
CA TYR A 375 -1.47 11.87 -9.47
C TYR A 375 -2.35 12.07 -10.70
N LEU A 376 -2.36 13.29 -11.25
CA LEU A 376 -3.24 13.74 -12.32
C LEU A 376 -2.47 14.58 -13.35
N ASN A 377 -3.00 14.67 -14.57
CA ASN A 377 -2.44 15.47 -15.67
C ASN A 377 -0.93 15.22 -15.94
N GLY A 378 -0.52 13.95 -15.92
CA GLY A 378 0.87 13.54 -16.17
C GLY A 378 1.81 13.67 -14.95
N ALA A 379 1.29 13.92 -13.75
CA ALA A 379 2.08 13.82 -12.53
C ALA A 379 2.49 12.37 -12.23
N THR A 380 3.63 12.21 -11.56
CA THR A 380 4.26 10.91 -11.28
C THR A 380 4.91 10.90 -9.90
N GLY A 381 4.94 9.74 -9.24
CA GLY A 381 5.50 9.58 -7.90
C GLY A 381 4.97 8.33 -7.21
N PRO A 382 5.43 8.02 -5.99
CA PRO A 382 5.12 6.75 -5.33
C PRO A 382 3.65 6.62 -4.94
N THR A 383 3.14 5.40 -5.07
CA THR A 383 1.78 4.97 -4.67
C THR A 383 1.86 4.15 -3.38
N CYS A 384 0.80 3.41 -3.04
CA CYS A 384 0.86 2.35 -2.03
C CYS A 384 1.48 1.05 -2.56
N GLU A 385 1.32 0.77 -3.86
CA GLU A 385 1.92 -0.39 -4.53
C GLU A 385 3.45 -0.29 -4.61
N GLY A 386 4.01 0.93 -4.76
CA GLY A 386 5.46 1.11 -4.72
C GLY A 386 5.99 2.48 -5.18
N LEU A 387 7.30 2.54 -5.42
CA LEU A 387 7.98 3.71 -5.99
C LEU A 387 7.74 3.79 -7.50
N TYR A 388 7.58 5.00 -8.04
CA TYR A 388 7.52 5.24 -9.49
C TYR A 388 8.95 5.26 -10.08
N PRO A 389 9.34 4.30 -10.93
CA PRO A 389 10.63 4.37 -11.61
C PRO A 389 10.63 5.49 -12.66
N TYR A 390 11.68 6.30 -12.68
CA TYR A 390 11.87 7.38 -13.65
C TYR A 390 13.29 7.38 -14.21
N ASP A 391 13.51 8.08 -15.32
CA ASP A 391 14.78 8.03 -16.04
C ASP A 391 15.97 8.52 -15.20
N GLY A 392 16.99 7.67 -15.06
CA GLY A 392 18.18 7.97 -14.25
C GLY A 392 17.99 7.84 -12.73
N LEU A 393 16.91 7.22 -12.25
CA LEU A 393 16.71 6.91 -10.82
C LEU A 393 17.90 6.13 -10.25
N ILE A 394 18.31 6.49 -9.02
CA ILE A 394 19.36 5.80 -8.25
C ILE A 394 18.72 5.01 -7.12
N VAL A 395 18.93 3.69 -7.11
CA VAL A 395 18.51 2.75 -6.07
C VAL A 395 19.69 2.51 -5.13
N ASN A 396 19.58 2.92 -3.87
CA ASN A 396 20.62 2.86 -2.84
C ASN A 396 20.12 2.28 -1.49
N THR A 397 18.85 1.90 -1.45
CA THR A 397 18.16 1.15 -0.38
C THR A 397 17.44 -0.03 -1.04
N ASN A 398 16.82 -0.89 -0.25
CA ASN A 398 15.83 -1.81 -0.79
C ASN A 398 14.66 -0.98 -1.37
N ALA A 399 14.04 -1.46 -2.44
CA ALA A 399 13.00 -0.76 -3.18
C ALA A 399 11.98 -1.75 -3.74
N VAL A 400 10.71 -1.37 -3.68
CA VAL A 400 9.60 -1.97 -4.44
C VAL A 400 9.14 -0.90 -5.43
N PHE A 401 9.00 -1.22 -6.72
CA PHE A 401 8.36 -0.34 -7.70
C PHE A 401 6.86 -0.59 -7.78
N ALA A 402 6.11 0.43 -8.21
CA ALA A 402 4.70 0.23 -8.58
C ALA A 402 4.61 -0.52 -9.92
N PRO A 403 3.56 -1.33 -10.15
CA PRO A 403 3.32 -2.00 -11.43
C PRO A 403 3.03 -0.99 -12.56
N GLY A 404 3.41 -1.35 -13.79
CA GLY A 404 3.14 -0.54 -14.98
C GLY A 404 4.32 -0.40 -15.93
N SER A 405 4.16 0.41 -16.98
CA SER A 405 5.11 0.49 -18.10
C SER A 405 5.78 1.87 -18.18
N TYR A 406 7.11 1.91 -18.07
CA TYR A 406 7.90 3.10 -17.76
C TYR A 406 9.05 3.35 -18.75
N ALA A 407 9.02 4.50 -19.41
CA ALA A 407 10.09 4.95 -20.31
C ALA A 407 11.31 5.45 -19.51
N VAL A 408 12.39 4.66 -19.46
CA VAL A 408 13.65 4.98 -18.76
C VAL A 408 14.86 4.88 -19.69
N PRO A 409 14.98 5.72 -20.75
CA PRO A 409 15.97 5.58 -21.82
C PRO A 409 17.46 5.69 -21.42
N SER A 410 17.76 6.26 -20.26
CA SER A 410 19.09 6.29 -19.60
C SER A 410 19.31 5.13 -18.62
N GLY A 411 18.23 4.43 -18.27
CA GLY A 411 18.18 3.33 -17.31
C GLY A 411 18.08 3.76 -15.86
N ILE A 412 18.00 2.76 -14.98
CA ILE A 412 18.02 2.87 -13.52
C ILE A 412 19.38 2.36 -13.02
N ARG A 413 19.95 2.99 -11.99
CA ARG A 413 21.23 2.57 -11.40
C ARG A 413 21.08 2.10 -9.96
N MET A 414 21.37 0.83 -9.73
CA MET A 414 21.51 0.25 -8.40
C MET A 414 22.94 0.45 -7.92
N VAL A 415 23.10 1.09 -6.76
CA VAL A 415 24.38 1.53 -6.19
C VAL A 415 24.55 0.94 -4.81
N VAL A 416 25.61 0.14 -4.63
CA VAL A 416 25.84 -0.59 -3.38
C VAL A 416 27.21 -0.23 -2.80
N GLY A 417 27.24 0.04 -1.49
CA GLY A 417 28.41 0.51 -0.75
C GLY A 417 29.08 -0.61 0.06
N SER A 418 30.31 -0.37 0.51
CA SER A 418 31.06 -1.33 1.33
C SER A 418 30.37 -1.58 2.69
N GLY A 419 29.98 -2.83 2.96
CA GLY A 419 29.46 -3.25 4.26
C GLY A 419 27.97 -2.97 4.49
N SER A 420 27.17 -2.80 3.44
CA SER A 420 25.71 -2.84 3.56
C SER A 420 25.17 -4.28 3.53
N SER A 421 24.00 -4.49 4.15
CA SER A 421 23.16 -5.68 3.98
C SER A 421 22.81 -5.94 2.49
N PRO A 422 22.32 -7.15 2.15
CA PRO A 422 21.77 -7.46 0.83
C PRO A 422 20.77 -6.41 0.32
N ARG A 423 20.70 -6.27 -1.01
CA ARG A 423 19.90 -5.25 -1.68
C ARG A 423 18.88 -5.85 -2.62
N THR A 424 17.61 -5.72 -2.25
CA THR A 424 16.46 -6.10 -3.07
C THR A 424 15.94 -4.92 -3.89
N LEU A 425 15.87 -5.09 -5.20
CA LEU A 425 14.96 -4.35 -6.07
C LEU A 425 13.84 -5.31 -6.50
N ASP A 426 12.65 -5.11 -5.96
CA ASP A 426 11.44 -5.74 -6.47
C ASP A 426 10.77 -4.77 -7.43
N CYS A 427 10.50 -5.19 -8.65
CA CYS A 427 9.79 -4.37 -9.63
C CYS A 427 8.27 -4.56 -9.58
N HIS A 428 7.75 -5.58 -8.88
CA HIS A 428 6.30 -5.84 -8.77
C HIS A 428 5.57 -5.81 -10.13
N GLY A 429 6.16 -6.43 -11.16
CA GLY A 429 5.63 -6.45 -12.53
C GLY A 429 6.00 -5.25 -13.41
N ALA A 430 6.74 -4.25 -12.89
CA ALA A 430 7.09 -3.05 -13.65
C ALA A 430 7.91 -3.36 -14.92
N HIS A 431 7.44 -2.82 -16.04
CA HIS A 431 8.09 -2.88 -17.35
C HIS A 431 8.91 -1.62 -17.61
N LEU A 432 10.24 -1.75 -17.56
CA LEU A 432 11.18 -0.70 -17.87
C LEU A 432 11.53 -0.75 -19.37
N PHE A 433 11.26 0.31 -20.14
CA PHE A 433 11.56 0.34 -21.57
C PHE A 433 12.48 1.47 -22.04
N GLY A 434 13.33 1.15 -23.00
CA GLY A 434 14.43 1.98 -23.49
C GLY A 434 14.21 2.63 -24.86
N SER A 435 15.32 3.08 -25.46
CA SER A 435 15.35 3.78 -26.77
C SER A 435 16.18 3.07 -27.84
N GLY A 436 16.32 1.74 -27.72
CA GLY A 436 17.25 0.90 -28.49
C GLY A 436 18.73 1.10 -28.11
N LYS A 437 18.99 1.77 -26.97
CA LYS A 437 20.32 2.25 -26.54
C LYS A 437 20.42 2.23 -25.02
N GLY A 438 21.66 2.24 -24.51
CA GLY A 438 21.92 2.25 -23.07
C GLY A 438 21.63 0.91 -22.39
N ASN A 439 21.64 0.94 -21.06
CA ASN A 439 21.44 -0.23 -20.19
C ASN A 439 20.19 0.01 -19.34
N GLY A 440 19.26 -0.94 -19.27
CA GLY A 440 18.01 -0.80 -18.52
C GLY A 440 18.22 -0.74 -17.01
N ILE A 441 18.74 -1.82 -16.42
CA ILE A 441 19.16 -1.87 -15.02
C ILE A 441 20.69 -1.94 -14.96
N GLN A 442 21.32 -0.95 -14.29
CA GLN A 442 22.77 -0.85 -14.12
C GLN A 442 23.15 -1.25 -12.69
N LEU A 443 23.80 -2.41 -12.52
CA LEU A 443 24.38 -2.81 -11.23
C LEU A 443 25.78 -2.19 -11.10
N PHE A 444 25.97 -1.35 -10.08
CA PHE A 444 27.18 -0.53 -9.94
C PHE A 444 27.84 -0.66 -8.54
N PRO A 445 29.02 -1.31 -8.43
CA PRO A 445 29.78 -1.37 -7.19
C PRO A 445 30.51 -0.05 -6.89
N GLU A 446 30.30 0.55 -5.72
CA GLU A 446 31.19 1.65 -5.28
C GLU A 446 32.57 1.11 -4.82
N TRP A 447 32.65 -0.11 -4.26
CA TRP A 447 33.87 -0.68 -3.64
C TRP A 447 34.04 -2.20 -3.85
N HIS A 448 35.16 -2.77 -3.36
CA HIS A 448 35.77 -4.02 -3.87
C HIS A 448 35.02 -5.36 -3.67
N THR A 449 33.92 -5.40 -2.92
CA THR A 449 33.05 -6.58 -2.77
C THR A 449 31.61 -6.11 -2.68
N LEU A 450 30.74 -6.63 -3.55
CA LEU A 450 29.29 -6.47 -3.38
C LEU A 450 28.77 -7.47 -2.33
N PRO A 451 27.77 -7.09 -1.51
CA PRO A 451 26.85 -8.03 -0.89
C PRO A 451 25.81 -8.51 -1.91
N ASP A 452 25.07 -9.55 -1.55
CA ASP A 452 24.04 -10.19 -2.36
C ASP A 452 23.04 -9.16 -2.92
N ILE A 453 22.79 -9.24 -4.23
CA ILE A 453 21.82 -8.41 -4.95
C ILE A 453 20.68 -9.32 -5.41
N LEU A 454 19.45 -8.94 -5.05
CA LEU A 454 18.24 -9.53 -5.60
C LEU A 454 17.57 -8.49 -6.51
N VAL A 455 17.33 -8.86 -7.77
CA VAL A 455 16.44 -8.12 -8.67
C VAL A 455 15.34 -9.07 -9.11
N ARG A 456 14.07 -8.74 -8.84
CA ARG A 456 12.95 -9.61 -9.22
C ARG A 456 11.72 -8.88 -9.76
N ASN A 457 10.85 -9.62 -10.43
CA ASN A 457 9.59 -9.15 -11.02
C ASN A 457 9.73 -7.98 -12.01
N CYS A 458 10.90 -7.80 -12.63
CA CYS A 458 11.15 -6.71 -13.59
C CYS A 458 10.99 -7.20 -15.03
N ALA A 459 10.09 -6.58 -15.78
CA ALA A 459 10.13 -6.65 -17.24
C ALA A 459 11.09 -5.56 -17.78
N VAL A 460 11.94 -5.87 -18.77
CA VAL A 460 12.87 -4.89 -19.36
C VAL A 460 13.03 -5.10 -20.87
N SER A 461 12.76 -4.06 -21.67
CA SER A 461 12.90 -4.14 -23.14
C SER A 461 13.42 -2.87 -23.82
N GLY A 462 13.87 -3.01 -25.07
CA GLY A 462 14.28 -1.87 -25.89
C GLY A 462 15.58 -1.21 -25.45
N PHE A 463 16.49 -1.93 -24.79
CA PHE A 463 17.84 -1.46 -24.46
C PHE A 463 18.91 -2.10 -25.36
N ALA A 464 20.11 -1.53 -25.35
CA ALA A 464 21.27 -2.26 -25.85
C ALA A 464 21.56 -3.44 -24.90
N SER A 465 21.39 -3.24 -23.60
CA SER A 465 21.47 -4.30 -22.59
C SER A 465 20.35 -4.17 -21.57
N GLY A 466 19.52 -5.19 -21.37
CA GLY A 466 18.41 -5.16 -20.40
C GLY A 466 18.91 -4.98 -18.97
N ILE A 467 19.76 -5.90 -18.50
CA ILE A 467 20.53 -5.76 -17.24
C ILE A 467 22.03 -5.78 -17.54
N THR A 468 22.77 -4.85 -16.92
CA THR A 468 24.22 -4.69 -17.13
C THR A 468 24.98 -4.62 -15.82
N PHE A 469 25.98 -5.49 -15.71
CA PHE A 469 26.95 -5.52 -14.62
C PHE A 469 28.13 -4.60 -14.99
N LEU A 470 28.21 -3.39 -14.41
CA LEU A 470 29.15 -2.34 -14.84
C LEU A 470 30.46 -2.28 -14.04
N THR A 471 31.54 -2.85 -14.58
CA THR A 471 32.91 -2.74 -14.06
C THR A 471 33.70 -1.63 -14.76
N ASN A 472 33.67 -0.41 -14.20
CA ASN A 472 33.99 0.80 -14.96
C ASN A 472 35.50 1.17 -15.03
N LYS A 473 36.22 0.49 -15.93
CA LYS A 473 37.45 0.97 -16.64
C LYS A 473 38.79 0.95 -15.83
N PRO A 474 39.98 1.19 -16.45
CA PRO A 474 40.92 0.08 -16.58
C PRO A 474 42.34 0.35 -16.06
N SER A 475 42.63 -0.03 -14.81
CA SER A 475 44.01 -0.32 -14.37
C SER A 475 44.04 -1.06 -13.02
N SER A 476 44.54 -2.29 -13.03
CA SER A 476 45.03 -3.04 -11.84
C SER A 476 44.09 -3.26 -10.64
N LEU A 477 42.79 -2.96 -10.74
CA LEU A 477 41.81 -3.22 -9.69
C LEU A 477 40.74 -4.20 -10.17
N THR A 478 40.68 -5.37 -9.55
CA THR A 478 39.67 -6.40 -9.80
C THR A 478 38.40 -6.04 -9.03
N TYR A 479 37.27 -6.06 -9.72
CA TYR A 479 35.93 -6.05 -9.14
C TYR A 479 35.33 -7.45 -9.28
N SER A 480 34.69 -7.96 -8.24
CA SER A 480 33.95 -9.23 -8.27
C SER A 480 32.47 -8.91 -8.12
N ILE A 481 31.62 -9.57 -8.92
CA ILE A 481 30.16 -9.50 -8.77
C ILE A 481 29.67 -10.94 -8.71
N ASN A 482 29.50 -11.42 -7.48
CA ASN A 482 29.09 -12.79 -7.20
C ASN A 482 27.67 -12.77 -6.62
N ASP A 483 27.08 -13.95 -6.47
CA ASP A 483 25.95 -14.20 -5.57
C ASP A 483 24.75 -13.26 -5.80
N THR A 484 24.57 -12.82 -7.06
CA THR A 484 23.42 -12.02 -7.52
C THR A 484 22.32 -12.96 -8.01
N LEU A 485 21.13 -12.85 -7.42
CA LEU A 485 19.93 -13.56 -7.85
C LEU A 485 19.05 -12.64 -8.70
N LEU A 486 18.69 -13.15 -9.88
CA LEU A 486 17.78 -12.53 -10.84
C LEU A 486 16.58 -13.46 -11.02
N SER A 487 15.41 -13.11 -10.49
CA SER A 487 14.24 -14.01 -10.52
C SER A 487 12.97 -13.34 -11.04
N GLU A 488 12.00 -14.10 -11.54
CA GLU A 488 10.73 -13.57 -12.06
C GLU A 488 10.89 -12.43 -13.11
N LEU A 489 12.00 -12.39 -13.86
CA LEU A 489 12.28 -11.32 -14.83
C LEU A 489 11.61 -11.57 -16.18
N THR A 490 11.33 -10.53 -16.96
CA THR A 490 10.86 -10.65 -18.35
C THR A 490 11.69 -9.76 -19.27
N LEU A 491 12.75 -10.32 -19.86
CA LEU A 491 13.74 -9.57 -20.65
C LEU A 491 13.57 -9.91 -22.13
N PHE A 492 13.17 -8.91 -22.93
CA PHE A 492 12.80 -9.11 -24.33
C PHE A 492 13.10 -7.90 -25.21
N ASN A 493 13.23 -8.05 -26.53
CA ASN A 493 13.52 -6.96 -27.48
C ASN A 493 14.76 -6.10 -27.08
N ASN A 494 15.79 -6.72 -26.50
CA ASN A 494 17.09 -6.09 -26.24
C ASN A 494 18.18 -6.64 -27.18
N THR A 495 19.27 -5.88 -27.38
CA THR A 495 20.45 -6.45 -28.08
C THR A 495 21.15 -7.51 -27.22
N TYR A 496 21.20 -7.29 -25.91
CA TYR A 496 21.57 -8.28 -24.90
C TYR A 496 20.49 -8.27 -23.80
N GLY A 497 19.89 -9.40 -23.47
CA GLY A 497 18.96 -9.50 -22.33
C GLY A 497 19.70 -9.19 -21.04
N ILE A 498 20.72 -9.99 -20.74
CA ILE A 498 21.67 -9.76 -19.63
C ILE A 498 23.10 -9.78 -20.17
N ILE A 499 23.93 -8.82 -19.72
CA ILE A 499 25.36 -8.77 -20.07
C ILE A 499 26.25 -8.66 -18.82
N ILE A 500 27.25 -9.55 -18.75
CA ILE A 500 28.19 -9.64 -17.63
C ILE A 500 29.61 -9.26 -18.07
N HIS A 501 30.27 -8.40 -17.28
CA HIS A 501 31.60 -7.85 -17.56
C HIS A 501 32.53 -7.98 -16.34
N GLY A 502 33.41 -8.98 -16.33
CA GLY A 502 34.47 -9.07 -15.31
C GLY A 502 35.11 -10.45 -15.19
N ASP A 503 36.36 -10.47 -14.74
CA ASP A 503 37.19 -11.69 -14.62
C ASP A 503 36.76 -12.63 -13.48
N ARG A 504 35.78 -12.21 -12.66
CA ARG A 504 35.23 -12.94 -11.50
C ARG A 504 33.74 -12.62 -11.33
N ALA A 505 32.90 -13.60 -11.65
CA ALA A 505 31.45 -13.47 -11.54
C ALA A 505 30.74 -14.83 -11.34
N GLY A 506 31.24 -15.65 -10.41
CA GLY A 506 30.61 -16.93 -10.05
C GLY A 506 29.51 -16.78 -9.00
N GLY A 507 28.62 -17.78 -8.86
CA GLY A 507 27.53 -17.78 -7.89
C GLY A 507 26.27 -17.00 -8.31
N ASN A 508 26.29 -16.34 -9.46
CA ASN A 508 25.13 -15.63 -10.00
C ASN A 508 24.13 -16.60 -10.65
N ALA A 509 22.83 -16.31 -10.50
CA ALA A 509 21.74 -17.14 -11.04
C ALA A 509 20.64 -16.28 -11.68
N ILE A 510 20.08 -16.78 -12.79
CA ILE A 510 18.77 -16.37 -13.29
C ILE A 510 17.83 -17.57 -13.16
N THR A 511 16.67 -17.42 -12.52
CA THR A 511 15.65 -18.47 -12.44
C THR A 511 14.23 -17.90 -12.58
N HIS A 512 13.26 -18.75 -12.92
CA HIS A 512 11.84 -18.40 -13.03
C HIS A 512 11.56 -17.18 -13.94
N SER A 513 12.45 -16.93 -14.90
CA SER A 513 12.47 -15.72 -15.73
C SER A 513 12.23 -16.03 -17.21
N SER A 514 11.59 -15.09 -17.90
CA SER A 514 11.35 -15.13 -19.34
C SER A 514 12.44 -14.34 -20.09
N LEU A 515 13.18 -15.03 -20.97
CA LEU A 515 14.36 -14.54 -21.70
C LEU A 515 14.22 -14.80 -23.21
N TYR A 516 13.30 -14.10 -23.87
CA TYR A 516 12.93 -14.30 -25.29
C TYR A 516 13.14 -13.03 -26.14
N ASP A 517 13.09 -13.13 -27.48
CA ASP A 517 13.20 -12.00 -28.42
C ASP A 517 14.39 -11.04 -28.19
N ASN A 518 15.49 -11.50 -27.62
CA ASN A 518 16.76 -10.77 -27.56
C ASN A 518 17.72 -11.32 -28.63
N ASN A 519 18.60 -10.48 -29.21
CA ASN A 519 19.63 -10.99 -30.12
C ASN A 519 20.59 -11.97 -29.40
N TYR A 520 20.81 -11.73 -28.10
CA TYR A 520 21.37 -12.68 -27.15
C TYR A 520 20.62 -12.53 -25.82
N SER A 521 20.02 -13.60 -25.30
CA SER A 521 19.32 -13.56 -24.02
C SER A 521 20.29 -13.46 -22.84
N ILE A 522 21.42 -14.17 -22.90
CA ILE A 522 22.53 -14.04 -21.95
C ILE A 522 23.85 -13.88 -22.72
N TYR A 523 24.66 -12.90 -22.32
CA TYR A 523 25.97 -12.64 -22.92
C TYR A 523 27.08 -12.52 -21.84
N LEU A 524 27.94 -13.54 -21.77
CA LEU A 524 29.00 -13.66 -20.78
C LEU A 524 30.36 -13.29 -21.38
N LYS A 525 31.03 -12.28 -20.82
CA LYS A 525 32.46 -11.99 -21.11
C LYS A 525 33.37 -12.52 -20.00
N THR A 526 33.12 -13.75 -19.56
CA THR A 526 33.82 -14.39 -18.43
C THR A 526 33.88 -15.90 -18.60
N ALA A 527 34.79 -16.56 -17.90
CA ALA A 527 35.07 -17.99 -18.01
C ALA A 527 34.71 -18.75 -16.71
N HIS A 528 33.55 -18.39 -16.13
CA HIS A 528 32.98 -19.01 -14.93
C HIS A 528 31.55 -19.47 -15.21
N ASP A 529 31.13 -20.54 -14.54
CA ASP A 529 29.82 -21.16 -14.70
C ASP A 529 28.68 -20.25 -14.20
N PHE A 530 27.48 -20.44 -14.75
CA PHE A 530 26.31 -19.58 -14.50
C PHE A 530 25.02 -20.41 -14.47
N ASN A 531 24.15 -20.20 -13.47
CA ASN A 531 22.87 -20.91 -13.38
C ASN A 531 21.77 -20.18 -14.18
N ALA A 532 21.13 -20.87 -15.14
CA ALA A 532 20.00 -20.39 -15.93
C ALA A 532 18.83 -21.39 -15.96
N GLU A 533 18.63 -22.14 -14.88
CA GLU A 533 17.58 -23.15 -14.71
C GLU A 533 16.18 -22.55 -14.53
N LYS A 534 15.13 -23.34 -14.81
CA LYS A 534 13.71 -22.98 -14.65
C LYS A 534 13.32 -21.65 -15.33
N ASN A 535 13.89 -21.35 -16.50
CA ASN A 535 13.62 -20.14 -17.28
C ASN A 535 12.86 -20.46 -18.58
N TYR A 536 11.99 -19.54 -19.00
CA TYR A 536 11.29 -19.62 -20.28
C TYR A 536 12.05 -18.85 -21.36
N TRP A 537 12.30 -19.47 -22.52
CA TRP A 537 13.18 -18.92 -23.57
C TRP A 537 12.44 -18.52 -24.86
N GLY A 538 11.11 -18.40 -24.81
CA GLY A 538 10.28 -18.13 -26.01
C GLY A 538 10.09 -19.35 -26.92
N THR A 539 10.68 -20.50 -26.58
CA THR A 539 10.64 -21.72 -27.39
C THR A 539 10.98 -22.95 -26.55
N ILE A 540 10.49 -24.11 -27.00
CA ILE A 540 10.86 -25.44 -26.47
C ILE A 540 11.99 -26.12 -27.26
N HIS A 541 12.52 -25.49 -28.31
CA HIS A 541 13.55 -26.08 -29.17
C HIS A 541 14.98 -25.78 -28.65
N PRO A 542 15.73 -26.76 -28.11
CA PRO A 542 16.97 -26.48 -27.38
C PRO A 542 18.07 -25.83 -28.23
N ASP A 543 18.11 -26.09 -29.53
CA ASP A 543 19.11 -25.49 -30.44
C ASP A 543 18.86 -24.01 -30.73
N VAL A 544 17.59 -23.57 -30.66
CA VAL A 544 17.23 -22.14 -30.74
C VAL A 544 17.64 -21.45 -29.43
N ILE A 545 17.37 -22.09 -28.29
CA ILE A 545 17.78 -21.58 -26.96
C ILE A 545 19.31 -21.40 -26.92
N ARG A 546 20.07 -22.45 -27.27
CA ARG A 546 21.55 -22.42 -27.38
C ARG A 546 22.05 -21.29 -28.27
N GLY A 547 21.33 -20.97 -29.36
CA GLY A 547 21.69 -19.87 -30.26
C GLY A 547 21.61 -18.47 -29.66
N THR A 548 20.88 -18.28 -28.55
CA THR A 548 20.74 -16.97 -27.87
C THR A 548 21.66 -16.79 -26.66
N ILE A 549 22.43 -17.82 -26.28
CA ILE A 549 23.36 -17.79 -25.14
C ILE A 549 24.78 -17.69 -25.67
N TYR A 550 25.53 -16.66 -25.25
CA TYR A 550 26.91 -16.43 -25.70
C TYR A 550 27.89 -16.53 -24.53
N ASP A 551 28.84 -17.47 -24.60
CA ASP A 551 29.92 -17.66 -23.63
C ASP A 551 31.28 -17.13 -24.14
N PHE A 552 32.32 -17.21 -23.32
CA PHE A 552 33.66 -16.72 -23.68
C PHE A 552 34.39 -17.58 -24.72
N ALA A 553 33.97 -18.83 -24.96
CA ALA A 553 34.67 -19.81 -25.81
C ALA A 553 33.89 -20.30 -27.05
N ASN A 554 32.61 -19.92 -27.23
CA ASN A 554 31.67 -20.50 -28.19
C ASN A 554 31.42 -22.01 -27.96
N LEU A 555 31.19 -22.42 -26.71
CA LEU A 555 31.00 -23.81 -26.30
C LEU A 555 29.67 -24.01 -25.55
N SER A 556 28.74 -24.73 -26.19
CA SER A 556 27.37 -24.97 -25.71
C SER A 556 27.27 -26.02 -24.58
N THR A 557 28.24 -26.07 -23.66
CA THR A 557 28.45 -27.18 -22.71
C THR A 557 28.69 -26.74 -21.26
N LEU A 558 28.41 -25.47 -20.91
CA LEU A 558 28.73 -24.86 -19.60
C LEU A 558 27.52 -24.12 -18.95
N GLY A 559 26.27 -24.53 -19.27
CA GLY A 559 25.04 -24.00 -18.66
C GLY A 559 23.88 -25.04 -18.69
N ARG A 560 22.88 -24.89 -17.79
CA ARG A 560 21.82 -25.89 -17.47
C ARG A 560 20.42 -25.25 -17.40
N VAL A 561 19.33 -25.96 -17.78
CA VAL A 561 17.93 -25.49 -18.05
C VAL A 561 16.87 -26.64 -17.87
N ASP A 562 15.59 -26.40 -17.44
CA ASP A 562 14.59 -27.44 -16.93
C ASP A 562 13.03 -27.09 -16.84
N PHE A 563 12.06 -27.99 -16.45
CA PHE A 563 10.55 -27.99 -16.79
C PHE A 563 9.30 -28.28 -15.79
N ASP A 564 8.51 -29.43 -15.79
CA ASP A 564 6.98 -29.61 -15.96
C ASP A 564 5.74 -29.56 -14.88
N PRO A 565 5.04 -30.65 -14.32
CA PRO A 565 3.52 -30.95 -14.39
C PRO A 565 2.54 -31.16 -13.12
N PHE A 566 1.21 -31.56 -13.25
CA PHE A 566 0.07 -31.51 -12.20
C PHE A 566 -1.31 -32.38 -12.29
N ILE A 567 -2.20 -32.41 -11.22
CA ILE A 567 -3.73 -32.72 -10.96
C ILE A 567 -4.46 -34.14 -10.75
N VAL A 568 -5.86 -34.18 -10.57
CA VAL A 568 -7.11 -35.16 -10.90
C VAL A 568 -7.71 -35.73 -9.44
N ASN A 569 -9.08 -35.87 -9.27
CA ASN A 569 -10.09 -36.26 -8.19
C ASN A 569 -10.93 -37.60 -8.45
N ALA A 570 -12.04 -37.99 -7.72
CA ALA A 570 -12.50 -39.42 -7.48
C ALA A 570 -14.01 -39.88 -7.13
N THR A 571 -14.34 -41.22 -7.14
CA THR A 571 -15.42 -42.04 -6.42
C THR A 571 -15.03 -43.55 -6.16
N ASP A 572 -13.91 -43.82 -5.49
CA ASP A 572 -12.83 -44.55 -6.18
C ASP A 572 -11.66 -44.87 -5.23
N THR A 573 -10.74 -45.77 -5.61
CA THR A 573 -9.50 -46.10 -4.88
C THR A 573 -8.27 -45.31 -5.37
N PHE A 574 -8.47 -44.01 -5.58
CA PHE A 574 -7.47 -43.11 -6.14
C PHE A 574 -6.26 -42.86 -5.23
N VAL A 575 -5.15 -42.51 -5.88
CA VAL A 575 -3.95 -41.93 -5.26
C VAL A 575 -3.59 -40.67 -6.05
N SER A 576 -3.11 -39.63 -5.36
CA SER A 576 -2.72 -38.36 -6.01
C SER A 576 -1.25 -38.05 -5.79
N GLY A 577 -0.64 -37.26 -6.69
CA GLY A 577 0.75 -36.79 -6.51
C GLY A 577 0.94 -35.95 -5.23
N ASN A 578 -0.13 -35.37 -4.69
CA ASN A 578 -0.12 -34.70 -3.39
C ASN A 578 -0.21 -35.70 -2.22
N GLY A 579 -0.90 -36.83 -2.39
CA GLY A 579 -0.91 -37.96 -1.46
C GLY A 579 0.37 -38.80 -1.44
N LEU A 580 1.36 -38.52 -2.28
CA LEU A 580 2.70 -39.11 -2.22
C LEU A 580 3.63 -38.24 -1.35
N PHE A 581 4.13 -38.82 -0.26
CA PHE A 581 5.02 -38.18 0.72
C PHE A 581 6.40 -38.84 0.73
N PHE A 582 7.45 -38.03 0.89
CA PHE A 582 8.83 -38.49 1.02
C PHE A 582 9.37 -38.23 2.42
N ALA A 583 9.92 -39.25 3.07
CA ALA A 583 10.57 -39.17 4.37
C ALA A 583 11.92 -39.89 4.34
N LYS A 584 12.91 -39.43 5.13
CA LYS A 584 14.25 -40.04 5.19
C LYS A 584 14.32 -41.08 6.30
N THR A 585 14.72 -42.30 5.96
CA THR A 585 15.03 -43.35 6.95
C THR A 585 16.39 -43.09 7.63
N GLU A 586 16.83 -43.95 8.56
CA GLU A 586 18.19 -43.88 9.12
C GLU A 586 19.30 -44.23 8.09
N GLY A 587 18.93 -44.67 6.88
CA GLY A 587 19.85 -44.93 5.76
C GLY A 587 20.08 -43.72 4.85
N ARG A 588 20.38 -43.99 3.58
CA ARG A 588 20.22 -42.99 2.49
C ARG A 588 18.90 -43.16 1.75
N ASP A 589 18.10 -44.12 2.19
CA ASP A 589 16.95 -44.62 1.47
C ASP A 589 15.70 -43.84 1.92
N ILE A 590 14.89 -43.44 0.96
CA ILE A 590 13.71 -42.63 1.13
C ILE A 590 12.51 -43.55 1.33
N GLU A 591 11.80 -43.37 2.44
CA GLU A 591 10.46 -43.91 2.60
C GLU A 591 9.50 -43.08 1.74
N VAL A 592 8.82 -43.75 0.82
CA VAL A 592 7.72 -43.18 0.04
C VAL A 592 6.43 -43.71 0.64
N ARG A 593 5.61 -42.80 1.17
CA ARG A 593 4.29 -43.11 1.69
C ARG A 593 3.24 -42.64 0.69
N ALA A 594 2.42 -43.56 0.22
CA ALA A 594 1.25 -43.26 -0.60
C ALA A 594 0.01 -43.30 0.28
N LEU A 595 -0.68 -42.16 0.38
CA LEU A 595 -2.01 -42.06 0.95
C LEU A 595 -3.01 -42.47 -0.12
N ILE A 596 -3.61 -43.64 0.07
CA ILE A 596 -4.64 -44.20 -0.81
C ILE A 596 -5.97 -43.82 -0.22
N HIS A 597 -6.79 -43.12 -1.00
CA HIS A 597 -8.12 -42.71 -0.60
C HIS A 597 -9.12 -43.73 -1.16
N ARG A 598 -10.16 -44.09 -0.41
CA ARG A 598 -11.23 -45.00 -0.86
C ARG A 598 -12.59 -44.49 -0.41
N ALA A 599 -13.32 -43.89 -1.35
CA ALA A 599 -14.62 -43.27 -1.13
C ALA A 599 -15.78 -44.22 -1.50
N GLY A 600 -16.27 -45.01 -0.53
CA GLY A 600 -17.37 -45.94 -0.80
C GLY A 600 -17.65 -46.95 0.33
N LEU A 601 -18.08 -48.14 -0.06
CA LEU A 601 -18.23 -49.31 0.82
C LEU A 601 -16.86 -49.98 1.09
N ILE A 602 -16.82 -50.89 2.07
CA ILE A 602 -15.62 -51.72 2.33
C ILE A 602 -15.45 -52.69 1.14
N GLY A 603 -14.56 -52.35 0.21
CA GLY A 603 -14.11 -53.24 -0.86
C GLY A 603 -13.03 -54.23 -0.40
N ASP A 604 -12.66 -55.16 -1.28
CA ASP A 604 -11.62 -56.16 -1.02
C ASP A 604 -10.19 -55.56 -0.89
N GLU A 605 -9.24 -56.41 -0.48
CA GLU A 605 -7.81 -56.10 -0.30
C GLU A 605 -7.21 -55.49 -1.57
N ALA A 606 -6.61 -54.30 -1.45
CA ALA A 606 -6.08 -53.54 -2.58
C ALA A 606 -4.57 -53.71 -2.70
N ALA A 607 -4.08 -54.12 -3.87
CA ALA A 607 -2.65 -54.21 -4.15
C ALA A 607 -2.12 -52.86 -4.67
N VAL A 608 -1.02 -52.36 -4.10
CA VAL A 608 -0.41 -51.08 -4.46
C VAL A 608 1.05 -51.32 -4.85
N THR A 609 1.39 -51.02 -6.10
CA THR A 609 2.74 -51.19 -6.65
C THR A 609 3.40 -49.83 -6.86
N PHE A 610 4.51 -49.62 -6.18
CA PHE A 610 5.41 -48.49 -6.35
C PHE A 610 6.48 -48.84 -7.38
N TYR A 611 6.83 -47.88 -8.23
CA TYR A 611 7.82 -47.96 -9.31
C TYR A 611 8.83 -46.83 -9.13
N HIS A 612 10.10 -47.17 -8.92
CA HIS A 612 11.20 -46.20 -8.93
C HIS A 612 11.66 -45.99 -10.37
N LEU A 613 11.37 -44.82 -10.94
CA LEU A 613 11.75 -44.42 -12.29
C LEU A 613 12.89 -43.39 -12.22
N ARG A 614 13.87 -43.50 -13.11
CA ARG A 614 14.94 -42.51 -13.30
C ARG A 614 14.71 -41.73 -14.58
N GLY A 615 14.77 -40.40 -14.49
CA GLY A 615 14.44 -39.51 -15.62
C GLY A 615 13.07 -39.81 -16.21
N GLY A 616 12.07 -40.04 -15.34
CA GLY A 616 10.68 -40.39 -15.69
C GLY A 616 10.46 -41.69 -16.47
N THR A 617 11.50 -42.44 -16.86
CA THR A 617 11.39 -43.48 -17.90
C THR A 617 12.21 -44.76 -17.69
N GLU A 618 13.37 -44.70 -17.02
CA GLU A 618 14.17 -45.89 -16.72
C GLU A 618 13.68 -46.55 -15.41
N LEU A 619 13.01 -47.70 -15.51
CA LEU A 619 12.58 -48.45 -14.32
C LEU A 619 13.78 -49.05 -13.57
N ILE A 620 13.96 -48.64 -12.32
CA ILE A 620 15.06 -49.05 -11.43
C ILE A 620 14.66 -50.22 -10.54
N ASP A 621 13.51 -50.13 -9.87
CA ASP A 621 12.97 -51.16 -8.97
C ASP A 621 11.45 -51.03 -8.80
N THR A 622 10.80 -52.06 -8.27
CA THR A 622 9.36 -52.11 -8.00
C THR A 622 9.05 -52.73 -6.64
N HIS A 623 8.15 -52.12 -5.87
CA HIS A 623 7.73 -52.63 -4.56
C HIS A 623 6.21 -52.74 -4.47
N ALA A 624 5.68 -53.93 -4.17
CA ALA A 624 4.24 -54.17 -4.06
C ALA A 624 3.83 -54.39 -2.60
N VAL A 625 2.77 -53.69 -2.17
CA VAL A 625 2.21 -53.70 -0.81
C VAL A 625 0.71 -54.00 -0.92
N ALA A 626 0.22 -54.96 -0.15
CA ALA A 626 -1.22 -55.21 -0.03
C ALA A 626 -1.80 -54.41 1.15
N ILE A 627 -2.87 -53.66 0.91
CA ILE A 627 -3.60 -52.90 1.92
C ILE A 627 -4.89 -53.66 2.29
N PRO A 628 -5.11 -53.99 3.58
CA PRO A 628 -6.35 -54.65 3.99
C PRO A 628 -7.58 -53.74 3.80
N PRO A 629 -8.78 -54.31 3.63
CA PRO A 629 -10.03 -53.58 3.42
C PRO A 629 -10.27 -52.36 4.35
N PHE A 630 -10.52 -51.20 3.75
CA PHE A 630 -10.75 -49.92 4.44
C PHE A 630 -11.80 -49.04 3.72
N ILE A 631 -12.25 -47.99 4.41
CA ILE A 631 -12.99 -46.83 3.89
C ILE A 631 -12.26 -45.57 4.40
N GLY A 632 -12.23 -44.51 3.61
CA GLY A 632 -11.55 -43.26 3.97
C GLY A 632 -10.13 -43.26 3.42
N GLU A 633 -9.14 -43.42 4.27
CA GLU A 633 -7.72 -43.31 3.88
C GLU A 633 -6.87 -44.43 4.50
N ALA A 634 -5.89 -44.93 3.74
CA ALA A 634 -4.88 -45.87 4.21
C ALA A 634 -3.51 -45.53 3.63
N ASN A 635 -2.46 -45.83 4.39
CA ASN A 635 -1.08 -45.60 3.94
C ASN A 635 -0.47 -46.92 3.45
N ALA A 636 0.02 -46.95 2.21
CA ALA A 636 1.04 -47.90 1.78
C ALA A 636 2.43 -47.24 1.86
N THR A 637 3.46 -48.02 2.16
CA THR A 637 4.84 -47.53 2.29
C THR A 637 5.83 -48.43 1.55
N ALA A 638 6.73 -47.80 0.81
CA ALA A 638 7.87 -48.45 0.15
C ALA A 638 9.17 -47.70 0.51
N ILE A 639 10.33 -48.33 0.34
CA ILE A 639 11.63 -47.73 0.63
C ILE A 639 12.53 -47.85 -0.60
N PHE A 640 13.04 -46.73 -1.11
CA PHE A 640 13.84 -46.65 -2.33
C PHE A 640 15.10 -45.79 -2.18
N ALA A 641 16.17 -46.16 -2.90
CA ALA A 641 17.39 -45.37 -3.00
C ALA A 641 17.25 -44.27 -4.09
N LEU A 642 16.33 -43.32 -3.85
CA LEU A 642 16.03 -42.20 -4.75
C LEU A 642 17.19 -41.20 -4.87
N LYS A 643 17.10 -40.33 -5.88
CA LYS A 643 17.97 -39.19 -6.15
C LYS A 643 17.13 -38.04 -6.66
N ASP A 644 17.67 -36.82 -6.55
CA ASP A 644 17.13 -35.63 -7.23
C ASP A 644 16.82 -35.92 -8.71
N GLY A 645 15.56 -35.75 -9.12
CA GLY A 645 15.07 -36.06 -10.48
C GLY A 645 14.77 -37.55 -10.77
N ASP A 646 14.82 -38.44 -9.78
CA ASP A 646 14.12 -39.73 -9.86
C ASP A 646 12.63 -39.52 -9.56
N VAL A 647 11.76 -40.16 -10.32
CA VAL A 647 10.29 -40.11 -10.17
C VAL A 647 9.81 -41.38 -9.48
N VAL A 648 8.91 -41.26 -8.51
CA VAL A 648 8.20 -42.42 -7.97
C VAL A 648 6.77 -42.40 -8.49
N LYS A 649 6.43 -43.43 -9.25
CA LYS A 649 5.06 -43.71 -9.70
C LYS A 649 4.46 -44.78 -8.79
N VAL A 650 3.22 -44.62 -8.38
CA VAL A 650 2.47 -45.58 -7.56
C VAL A 650 1.19 -45.93 -8.29
N ILE A 651 0.84 -47.21 -8.35
CA ILE A 651 -0.36 -47.72 -9.02
C ILE A 651 -1.13 -48.62 -8.07
N VAL A 652 -2.41 -48.36 -7.89
CA VAL A 652 -3.38 -49.21 -7.16
C VAL A 652 -4.05 -50.15 -8.16
N GLU A 653 -4.02 -51.46 -7.93
CA GLU A 653 -4.73 -52.42 -8.78
C GLU A 653 -6.26 -52.24 -8.62
N PRO A 654 -7.02 -52.03 -9.72
CA PRO A 654 -8.46 -51.83 -9.62
C PRO A 654 -9.22 -53.02 -9.04
N THR A 655 -10.15 -52.75 -8.13
CA THR A 655 -11.08 -53.77 -7.61
C THR A 655 -12.38 -53.83 -8.43
N ASP A 656 -12.93 -55.03 -8.62
CA ASP A 656 -14.17 -55.27 -9.39
C ASP A 656 -15.32 -54.36 -8.91
N GLY A 657 -15.71 -53.39 -9.75
CA GLY A 657 -16.78 -52.42 -9.47
C GLY A 657 -16.34 -50.95 -9.37
N GLU A 658 -15.05 -50.67 -9.49
CA GLU A 658 -14.47 -49.32 -9.52
C GLU A 658 -14.87 -48.52 -10.78
N PRO A 659 -15.30 -47.23 -10.66
CA PRO A 659 -15.93 -46.49 -11.77
C PRO A 659 -14.99 -45.60 -12.60
N ASP A 660 -13.85 -45.18 -12.05
CA ASP A 660 -12.75 -44.55 -12.77
C ASP A 660 -11.47 -45.34 -12.45
N THR A 661 -10.55 -45.40 -13.40
CA THR A 661 -9.26 -46.10 -13.25
C THR A 661 -8.07 -45.27 -13.74
N GLY A 662 -8.32 -44.01 -14.15
CA GLY A 662 -7.30 -43.08 -14.68
C GLY A 662 -6.57 -42.25 -13.63
N ASN A 663 -6.76 -42.59 -12.36
CA ASN A 663 -6.28 -41.93 -11.15
C ASN A 663 -5.95 -42.94 -10.02
N ASN A 664 -6.07 -44.23 -10.33
CA ASN A 664 -5.41 -45.31 -9.59
C ASN A 664 -3.88 -45.18 -9.63
N ASP A 665 -3.31 -44.38 -10.53
CA ASP A 665 -1.90 -44.05 -10.57
C ASP A 665 -1.57 -42.58 -10.32
N ALA A 666 -0.54 -42.37 -9.50
CA ALA A 666 0.06 -41.09 -9.20
C ALA A 666 1.56 -41.14 -9.43
N GLU A 667 2.15 -40.01 -9.81
CA GLU A 667 3.61 -39.87 -9.84
C GLU A 667 4.04 -38.56 -9.18
N LYS A 668 5.23 -38.59 -8.57
CA LYS A 668 5.88 -37.44 -7.97
C LYS A 668 7.37 -37.51 -8.21
N GLU A 669 7.93 -36.42 -8.72
CA GLU A 669 9.39 -36.26 -8.79
C GLU A 669 9.94 -36.03 -7.38
N PHE A 670 11.02 -36.74 -7.05
CA PHE A 670 11.79 -36.48 -5.84
C PHE A 670 12.78 -35.35 -6.13
N SER A 671 12.47 -34.15 -5.64
CA SER A 671 13.46 -33.08 -5.46
C SER A 671 14.18 -33.28 -4.12
N ASP A 672 15.51 -33.15 -4.05
CA ASP A 672 16.28 -33.32 -2.79
C ASP A 672 16.17 -32.08 -1.89
N PHE A 673 14.95 -31.76 -1.45
CA PHE A 673 14.66 -30.67 -0.52
C PHE A 673 15.22 -30.96 0.88
N PRO A 674 15.66 -29.92 1.62
CA PRO A 674 16.19 -30.07 2.97
C PRO A 674 15.15 -30.65 3.93
N TYR A 675 15.59 -31.51 4.85
CA TYR A 675 14.69 -32.15 5.81
C TYR A 675 14.53 -31.27 7.06
N PHE A 676 13.32 -31.12 7.59
CA PHE A 676 13.06 -30.38 8.82
C PHE A 676 12.55 -31.26 9.97
N TYR A 677 13.08 -30.99 11.16
CA TYR A 677 12.59 -31.54 12.43
C TYR A 677 11.98 -30.40 13.25
N VAL A 678 10.78 -30.60 13.79
CA VAL A 678 10.14 -29.64 14.70
C VAL A 678 10.52 -30.01 16.14
N GLU A 679 11.27 -29.13 16.79
CA GLU A 679 11.53 -29.20 18.23
C GLU A 679 10.58 -28.21 18.94
N SER A 680 10.15 -28.48 20.17
CA SER A 680 9.35 -27.51 20.90
C SER A 680 9.56 -27.53 22.40
N SER A 681 9.55 -26.33 22.98
CA SER A 681 9.57 -26.05 24.42
C SER A 681 8.23 -25.49 24.92
N LEU A 682 7.18 -25.57 24.11
CA LEU A 682 5.87 -24.99 24.41
C LEU A 682 5.15 -25.77 25.52
N GLY A 683 4.61 -25.04 26.51
CA GLY A 683 4.04 -25.63 27.73
C GLY A 683 2.78 -26.49 27.51
N PRO A 684 1.74 -26.00 26.82
CA PRO A 684 0.60 -26.81 26.44
C PRO A 684 0.97 -27.81 25.34
N ARG A 685 0.82 -29.11 25.64
CA ARG A 685 1.13 -30.22 24.73
C ARG A 685 0.26 -30.17 23.47
N VAL A 686 -1.02 -29.80 23.61
CA VAL A 686 -1.96 -29.77 22.48
C VAL A 686 -1.65 -28.63 21.50
N ALA A 687 -1.29 -27.44 22.00
CA ALA A 687 -0.88 -26.32 21.14
C ALA A 687 0.42 -26.61 20.38
N ARG A 688 1.34 -27.35 21.00
CA ARG A 688 2.55 -27.86 20.35
C ARG A 688 2.21 -28.79 19.19
N GLU A 689 1.31 -29.74 19.40
CA GLU A 689 0.92 -30.75 18.41
C GLU A 689 0.26 -30.10 17.19
N GLU A 690 -0.66 -29.16 17.39
CA GLU A 690 -1.28 -28.39 16.31
C GLU A 690 -0.28 -27.56 15.50
N ILE A 691 0.64 -26.84 16.15
CA ILE A 691 1.67 -26.05 15.42
C ILE A 691 2.65 -26.97 14.67
N GLU A 692 2.96 -28.14 15.22
CA GLU A 692 3.79 -29.16 14.55
C GLU A 692 3.06 -29.76 13.34
N GLU A 693 1.79 -30.15 13.47
CA GLU A 693 0.95 -30.70 12.40
C GLU A 693 0.74 -29.65 11.28
N TYR A 694 0.47 -28.38 11.63
CA TYR A 694 0.36 -27.25 10.69
C TYR A 694 1.63 -27.06 9.86
N LEU A 695 2.81 -27.00 10.50
CA LEU A 695 4.09 -26.86 9.78
C LEU A 695 4.39 -28.09 8.90
N LYS A 696 4.08 -29.30 9.37
CA LYS A 696 4.19 -30.55 8.59
C LYS A 696 3.25 -30.60 7.38
N ALA A 697 2.14 -29.86 7.41
CA ALA A 697 1.15 -29.81 6.33
C ALA A 697 1.29 -28.61 5.36
N ARG A 698 2.02 -27.55 5.74
CA ARG A 698 2.03 -26.27 5.00
C ARG A 698 3.36 -25.81 4.43
N LEU A 699 4.50 -26.38 4.85
CA LEU A 699 5.80 -26.08 4.25
C LEU A 699 5.97 -26.88 2.95
N LEU A 700 6.31 -26.21 1.84
CA LEU A 700 6.33 -26.75 0.49
C LEU A 700 7.75 -27.01 -0.06
N THR A 701 8.79 -26.46 0.58
CA THR A 701 10.20 -26.49 0.12
C THR A 701 11.13 -27.24 1.07
N ALA A 702 10.58 -27.95 2.06
CA ALA A 702 11.29 -28.83 2.97
C ALA A 702 10.42 -30.04 3.38
N TYR A 703 11.04 -31.20 3.59
CA TYR A 703 10.31 -32.43 3.99
C TYR A 703 10.41 -32.69 5.49
N PRO A 704 9.32 -33.11 6.17
CA PRO A 704 9.39 -33.45 7.58
C PRO A 704 10.21 -34.73 7.82
N THR A 705 10.91 -34.78 8.95
CA THR A 705 11.52 -36.01 9.47
C THR A 705 11.34 -36.12 10.97
N GLU A 706 11.15 -37.34 11.47
CA GLU A 706 11.08 -37.65 12.91
C GLU A 706 12.48 -37.75 13.56
N SER A 707 13.56 -37.63 12.77
CA SER A 707 14.94 -37.72 13.25
C SER A 707 15.69 -36.40 13.18
N ILE A 708 15.92 -35.79 14.35
CA ILE A 708 16.79 -34.61 14.50
C ILE A 708 18.24 -34.83 14.00
N LEU A 709 18.67 -36.09 13.83
CA LEU A 709 19.95 -36.41 13.19
C LEU A 709 19.88 -36.29 11.67
N ALA A 710 18.79 -36.76 11.04
CA ALA A 710 18.58 -36.71 9.60
C ALA A 710 18.22 -35.31 9.07
N ALA A 711 17.65 -34.45 9.91
CA ALA A 711 17.18 -33.12 9.51
C ALA A 711 18.32 -32.14 9.14
N ASP A 712 18.15 -31.38 8.06
CA ASP A 712 19.01 -30.24 7.70
C ASP A 712 18.57 -28.95 8.40
N ILE A 713 17.29 -28.86 8.75
CA ILE A 713 16.58 -27.76 9.41
C ILE A 713 16.06 -28.22 10.76
N ILE A 714 16.22 -27.40 11.80
CA ILE A 714 15.54 -27.57 13.08
C ILE A 714 14.63 -26.36 13.28
N ILE A 715 13.33 -26.57 13.43
CA ILE A 715 12.36 -25.52 13.74
C ILE A 715 12.01 -25.63 15.23
N THR A 716 12.57 -24.75 16.06
CA THR A 716 12.32 -24.71 17.50
C THR A 716 11.13 -23.78 17.80
N VAL A 717 10.02 -24.37 18.25
CA VAL A 717 8.77 -23.69 18.60
C VAL A 717 8.76 -23.36 20.10
N GLY A 718 8.63 -22.07 20.44
CA GLY A 718 8.71 -21.59 21.83
C GLY A 718 10.13 -21.19 22.25
N ARG A 719 10.33 -20.96 23.55
CA ARG A 719 11.52 -20.30 24.10
C ARG A 719 12.66 -21.28 24.45
N ASP A 720 13.78 -21.17 23.73
CA ASP A 720 15.09 -21.70 24.16
C ASP A 720 15.99 -20.56 24.66
N ASP A 721 16.29 -20.53 25.97
CA ASP A 721 17.18 -19.54 26.58
C ASP A 721 18.65 -19.66 26.13
N ALA A 722 19.09 -20.83 25.65
CA ALA A 722 20.44 -21.06 25.16
C ALA A 722 20.60 -20.57 23.71
N ALA A 723 19.68 -20.89 22.81
CA ALA A 723 19.64 -20.29 21.46
C ALA A 723 19.42 -18.78 21.54
N ASN A 724 18.50 -18.29 22.37
CA ASN A 724 18.22 -16.86 22.51
C ASN A 724 19.46 -16.04 22.91
N GLN A 725 20.30 -16.56 23.80
CA GLN A 725 21.58 -15.92 24.18
C GLN A 725 22.62 -15.87 23.05
N LEU A 726 22.44 -16.69 22.01
CA LEU A 726 23.28 -16.73 20.81
C LEU A 726 22.71 -15.83 19.71
N SER A 727 21.40 -15.93 19.43
CA SER A 727 20.73 -15.09 18.44
C SER A 727 20.84 -13.60 18.80
N LEU A 728 20.64 -13.22 20.07
CA LEU A 728 20.81 -11.83 20.53
C LEU A 728 22.26 -11.34 20.45
N ARG A 729 23.24 -12.26 20.54
CA ARG A 729 24.67 -11.92 20.58
C ARG A 729 25.29 -11.80 19.19
N TYR A 730 24.89 -12.67 18.27
CA TYR A 730 25.50 -12.80 16.95
C TYR A 730 24.61 -12.23 15.85
N GLU A 731 23.29 -12.48 15.93
CA GLU A 731 22.32 -12.08 14.89
C GLU A 731 21.50 -10.81 15.25
N GLY A 732 21.53 -10.40 16.52
CA GLY A 732 20.88 -9.19 17.02
C GLY A 732 19.36 -9.28 17.22
N TRP A 733 18.80 -10.50 17.34
CA TRP A 733 17.37 -10.72 17.54
C TRP A 733 17.04 -11.79 18.60
N GLY A 734 15.85 -11.71 19.19
CA GLY A 734 15.36 -12.63 20.23
C GLY A 734 14.64 -11.93 21.39
N TYR A 735 14.67 -12.53 22.58
CA TYR A 735 14.08 -12.05 23.83
C TYR A 735 15.05 -11.19 24.67
N GLU A 736 14.94 -9.86 24.58
CA GLU A 736 15.60 -8.98 25.53
C GLU A 736 14.72 -8.74 26.77
N GLY A 737 14.78 -9.69 27.71
CA GLY A 737 14.01 -9.67 28.97
C GLY A 737 12.59 -10.23 28.78
N THR A 738 11.61 -9.35 28.69
CA THR A 738 10.18 -9.65 28.44
C THR A 738 9.69 -8.93 27.18
N SER A 739 10.56 -8.83 26.17
CA SER A 739 10.24 -8.21 24.88
C SER A 739 10.96 -8.96 23.78
N LEU A 740 10.29 -9.11 22.65
CA LEU A 740 10.94 -9.54 21.42
C LEU A 740 11.61 -8.33 20.75
N VAL A 741 12.81 -8.54 20.21
CA VAL A 741 13.59 -7.53 19.49
C VAL A 741 14.17 -8.12 18.21
N ALA A 742 14.18 -7.33 17.15
CA ALA A 742 14.94 -7.59 15.91
C ALA A 742 15.08 -6.28 15.12
N GLY A 743 16.17 -6.12 14.37
CA GLY A 743 16.38 -4.94 13.50
C GLY A 743 16.34 -3.57 14.21
N GLY A 744 16.54 -3.53 15.53
CA GLY A 744 16.38 -2.33 16.35
C GLY A 744 14.93 -1.96 16.71
N ARG A 745 13.93 -2.76 16.31
CA ARG A 745 12.54 -2.70 16.79
C ARG A 745 12.39 -3.53 18.07
N ARG A 746 11.35 -3.22 18.86
CA ARG A 746 10.91 -3.98 20.04
C ARG A 746 9.41 -4.20 19.94
N ALA A 747 8.95 -5.37 20.40
CA ALA A 747 7.55 -5.71 20.59
C ALA A 747 7.33 -6.25 22.02
N THR A 748 6.21 -5.87 22.63
CA THR A 748 5.88 -6.03 24.06
C THR A 748 4.48 -6.59 24.33
N ALA A 749 3.61 -6.65 23.33
CA ALA A 749 2.27 -7.23 23.46
C ALA A 749 2.32 -8.76 23.69
N PRO A 750 1.29 -9.38 24.31
CA PRO A 750 1.22 -10.83 24.49
C PRO A 750 1.32 -11.63 23.17
N TYR A 751 0.70 -11.08 22.13
CA TYR A 751 0.67 -11.59 20.76
C TYR A 751 1.87 -11.19 19.89
N ALA A 752 2.82 -10.43 20.43
CA ALA A 752 4.04 -10.15 19.68
C ALA A 752 4.78 -11.46 19.38
N GLY A 753 5.18 -11.62 18.12
CA GLY A 753 5.83 -12.80 17.57
C GLY A 753 7.14 -12.45 16.86
N LEU A 754 7.98 -13.45 16.64
CA LEU A 754 9.26 -13.35 15.95
C LEU A 754 9.55 -14.68 15.27
N VAL A 755 9.76 -14.64 13.96
CA VAL A 755 10.41 -15.70 13.20
C VAL A 755 11.88 -15.31 13.04
N GLY A 756 12.80 -16.18 13.44
CA GLY A 756 14.25 -15.93 13.32
C GLY A 756 15.00 -17.17 12.87
N SER A 757 15.88 -17.03 11.88
CA SER A 757 16.65 -18.12 11.28
C SER A 757 18.15 -17.83 11.33
N PHE A 758 18.96 -18.83 11.71
CA PHE A 758 20.42 -18.77 11.55
C PHE A 758 21.07 -20.15 11.39
N LYS A 759 22.25 -20.21 10.75
CA LYS A 759 22.96 -21.47 10.45
C LYS A 759 23.99 -21.81 11.54
N ARG A 760 23.87 -23.01 12.13
CA ARG A 760 24.72 -23.45 13.25
C ARG A 760 25.07 -24.93 13.14
N PHE A 761 26.36 -25.25 13.34
CA PHE A 761 26.89 -26.63 13.26
C PHE A 761 26.57 -27.37 11.95
N GLY A 762 26.38 -26.64 10.84
CA GLY A 762 25.99 -27.17 9.53
C GLY A 762 24.48 -27.13 9.26
N LYS A 763 23.65 -27.22 10.30
CA LYS A 763 22.18 -27.21 10.21
C LYS A 763 21.62 -25.78 10.21
N ARG A 764 20.48 -25.60 9.54
CA ARG A 764 19.61 -24.42 9.59
C ARG A 764 18.79 -24.49 10.89
N ASN A 765 18.68 -23.40 11.64
CA ASN A 765 17.93 -23.37 12.90
C ASN A 765 16.95 -22.20 12.82
N ILE A 766 15.65 -22.49 12.80
CA ILE A 766 14.56 -21.53 12.75
C ILE A 766 13.87 -21.53 14.12
N TYR A 767 13.51 -20.35 14.60
CA TYR A 767 12.93 -20.14 15.92
C TYR A 767 11.62 -19.39 15.80
N LEU A 768 10.54 -20.01 16.30
CA LEU A 768 9.21 -19.39 16.39
C LEU A 768 9.01 -18.93 17.84
N TYR A 769 9.37 -17.68 18.11
CA TYR A 769 9.21 -17.07 19.42
C TYR A 769 7.94 -16.20 19.45
N GLY A 770 7.17 -16.27 20.52
CA GLY A 770 6.04 -15.38 20.77
C GLY A 770 5.87 -15.17 22.27
N ASN A 771 5.59 -13.93 22.68
CA ASN A 771 5.53 -13.53 24.10
C ASN A 771 4.54 -14.41 24.91
N ARG A 772 3.52 -14.96 24.24
CA ARG A 772 2.67 -16.08 24.63
C ARG A 772 2.33 -16.95 23.41
N VAL A 773 1.44 -17.95 23.58
CA VAL A 773 1.05 -18.93 22.54
C VAL A 773 0.54 -18.25 21.27
N GLU A 774 -0.32 -17.25 21.40
CA GLU A 774 -0.87 -16.44 20.31
C GLU A 774 0.22 -15.82 19.41
N GLY A 775 1.33 -15.34 19.99
CA GLY A 775 2.45 -14.80 19.23
C GLY A 775 3.31 -15.87 18.55
N ILE A 776 3.27 -17.12 19.04
CA ILE A 776 3.92 -18.26 18.40
C ILE A 776 3.06 -18.76 17.22
N ILE A 777 1.74 -18.73 17.35
CA ILE A 777 0.80 -19.00 16.25
C ILE A 777 0.97 -17.95 15.14
N ALA A 778 1.02 -16.66 15.49
CA ALA A 778 1.32 -15.60 14.52
C ALA A 778 2.70 -15.80 13.85
N ALA A 779 3.72 -16.24 14.61
CA ALA A 779 5.02 -16.60 14.04
C ALA A 779 4.98 -17.85 13.13
N ALA A 780 4.13 -18.84 13.42
CA ALA A 780 3.93 -20.01 12.55
C ALA A 780 3.25 -19.62 11.22
N LYS A 781 2.25 -18.75 11.26
CA LYS A 781 1.60 -18.19 10.05
C LYS A 781 2.58 -17.40 9.18
N GLU A 782 3.32 -16.45 9.76
CA GLU A 782 4.33 -15.68 9.01
C GLU A 782 5.55 -16.52 8.56
N MET A 783 5.83 -17.64 9.23
CA MET A 783 6.82 -18.63 8.76
C MET A 783 6.36 -19.37 7.50
N VAL A 784 5.09 -19.77 7.42
CA VAL A 784 4.52 -20.40 6.21
C VAL A 784 4.41 -19.37 5.07
N LEU A 785 3.84 -18.19 5.35
CA LEU A 785 3.70 -17.10 4.38
C LEU A 785 5.04 -16.64 3.76
N ARG A 786 6.16 -16.86 4.46
CA ARG A 786 7.51 -16.45 4.04
C ARG A 786 8.51 -17.59 4.11
N GLU A 787 8.12 -18.82 3.82
CA GLU A 787 8.97 -20.01 3.98
C GLU A 787 10.40 -19.83 3.44
N HIS A 788 10.51 -19.28 2.22
CA HIS A 788 11.78 -19.02 1.54
C HIS A 788 12.70 -18.04 2.30
N ASP A 789 12.13 -17.04 3.00
CA ASP A 789 12.86 -16.02 3.77
C ASP A 789 13.55 -16.59 5.02
N PHE A 790 13.24 -17.84 5.42
CA PHE A 790 13.77 -18.46 6.64
C PHE A 790 14.48 -19.79 6.41
N ILE A 791 14.03 -20.62 5.45
CA ILE A 791 14.67 -21.90 5.16
C ILE A 791 16.05 -21.72 4.52
N SER A 792 16.15 -20.84 3.51
CA SER A 792 17.38 -20.65 2.74
C SER A 792 18.43 -19.82 3.49
N ILE A 793 18.01 -18.69 4.07
CA ILE A 793 18.88 -17.61 4.56
C ILE A 793 18.83 -17.40 6.08
N ASP A 794 19.77 -16.63 6.60
CA ASP A 794 19.83 -16.15 7.98
C ASP A 794 19.09 -14.80 8.05
N ASN A 795 17.98 -14.73 8.79
CA ASN A 795 16.99 -13.64 8.71
C ASN A 795 16.17 -13.53 10.00
N ALA A 796 15.48 -12.41 10.24
CA ALA A 796 14.49 -12.30 11.31
C ALA A 796 13.38 -11.27 11.04
N TYR A 797 12.14 -11.67 11.28
CA TYR A 797 10.95 -10.86 11.12
C TYR A 797 10.19 -10.73 12.44
N LEU A 798 9.94 -9.48 12.87
CA LEU A 798 9.28 -9.15 14.14
C LEU A 798 7.83 -8.72 13.89
N ILE A 799 6.90 -9.54 14.36
CA ILE A 799 5.46 -9.27 14.43
C ILE A 799 5.27 -8.31 15.62
N GLY A 800 5.06 -7.04 15.30
CA GLY A 800 4.99 -5.95 16.28
C GLY A 800 3.62 -5.76 16.93
N ASP A 801 3.58 -4.93 17.97
CA ASP A 801 2.41 -4.60 18.80
C ASP A 801 1.25 -3.90 18.04
N GLU A 802 1.35 -3.74 16.72
CA GLU A 802 0.37 -3.10 15.82
C GLU A 802 -0.07 -4.04 14.68
N ASN A 803 0.32 -5.32 14.69
CA ASN A 803 -0.07 -6.30 13.65
C ASN A 803 -1.50 -6.82 13.90
N ILE A 804 -2.41 -6.61 12.94
CA ILE A 804 -3.84 -6.92 13.08
C ILE A 804 -4.10 -8.43 13.16
N GLU A 805 -3.39 -9.27 12.41
CA GLU A 805 -3.58 -10.74 12.48
C GLU A 805 -3.16 -11.31 13.85
N ALA A 806 -2.11 -10.77 14.45
CA ALA A 806 -1.68 -11.15 15.79
C ALA A 806 -2.68 -10.68 16.87
N ILE A 807 -3.32 -9.52 16.66
CA ILE A 807 -4.43 -9.04 17.51
C ILE A 807 -5.67 -9.92 17.33
N ALA A 808 -5.98 -10.36 16.11
CA ALA A 808 -7.09 -11.25 15.80
C ALA A 808 -6.96 -12.61 16.51
N VAL A 809 -5.78 -13.24 16.40
CA VAL A 809 -5.44 -14.48 17.13
C VAL A 809 -5.52 -14.26 18.65
N TYR A 810 -5.03 -13.13 19.17
CA TYR A 810 -5.14 -12.82 20.61
C TYR A 810 -6.60 -12.75 21.06
N ASP A 811 -7.41 -11.98 20.34
CA ASP A 811 -8.81 -11.73 20.67
C ASP A 811 -9.62 -13.02 20.62
N TYR A 812 -9.53 -13.79 19.53
CA TYR A 812 -10.19 -15.09 19.40
C TYR A 812 -9.82 -16.03 20.57
N MET A 813 -8.54 -16.15 20.90
CA MET A 813 -8.07 -17.02 22.00
C MET A 813 -8.49 -16.55 23.40
N HIS A 814 -8.84 -15.27 23.59
CA HIS A 814 -9.27 -14.70 24.87
C HIS A 814 -10.75 -14.22 24.86
N THR A 815 -11.57 -14.70 23.91
CA THR A 815 -13.02 -14.55 24.02
C THR A 815 -13.52 -15.24 25.30
N PRO A 816 -14.65 -14.81 25.90
CA PRO A 816 -15.13 -15.36 27.18
C PRO A 816 -15.37 -16.88 27.21
N ALA A 817 -15.57 -17.52 26.05
CA ALA A 817 -15.69 -18.98 25.93
C ALA A 817 -14.34 -19.69 25.78
N ASN A 818 -13.35 -19.03 25.19
CA ASN A 818 -12.03 -19.62 24.92
C ASN A 818 -11.03 -19.39 26.07
N ASP A 819 -11.15 -18.28 26.82
CA ASP A 819 -10.31 -17.97 27.98
C ASP A 819 -10.47 -19.02 29.11
N GLU A 820 -11.65 -19.63 29.26
CA GLU A 820 -11.89 -20.76 30.18
C GLU A 820 -11.08 -22.02 29.84
N HIS A 821 -10.52 -22.11 28.63
CA HIS A 821 -9.71 -23.23 28.14
C HIS A 821 -8.26 -22.81 27.80
N TYR A 822 -7.90 -21.53 28.00
CA TYR A 822 -6.62 -20.99 27.54
C TYR A 822 -5.42 -21.63 28.28
N LEU A 823 -4.50 -22.23 27.52
CA LEU A 823 -3.34 -23.02 27.94
C LEU A 823 -3.61 -24.42 28.52
N ASP A 824 -4.87 -24.87 28.55
CA ASP A 824 -5.19 -26.21 29.04
C ASP A 824 -4.81 -27.32 28.05
N ASN A 825 -4.67 -28.55 28.54
CA ASN A 825 -4.34 -29.72 27.71
C ASN A 825 -5.60 -30.48 27.28
N SER A 826 -6.64 -29.73 26.89
CA SER A 826 -7.99 -30.23 26.59
C SER A 826 -8.23 -30.37 25.08
N HIS A 827 -9.41 -30.88 24.70
CA HIS A 827 -9.82 -30.95 23.29
C HIS A 827 -10.20 -29.56 22.75
N GLU A 828 -10.84 -28.77 23.59
CA GLU A 828 -11.31 -27.42 23.33
C GLU A 828 -10.12 -26.48 23.03
N PHE A 829 -9.05 -26.51 23.83
CA PHE A 829 -7.85 -25.73 23.52
C PHE A 829 -7.10 -26.23 22.28
N ARG A 830 -7.16 -27.54 21.98
CA ARG A 830 -6.65 -28.09 20.70
C ARG A 830 -7.39 -27.48 19.52
N GLN A 831 -8.72 -27.44 19.56
CA GLN A 831 -9.57 -26.85 18.53
C GLN A 831 -9.38 -25.33 18.40
N ILE A 832 -9.22 -24.59 19.51
CA ILE A 832 -8.93 -23.15 19.50
C ILE A 832 -7.59 -22.87 18.79
N VAL A 833 -6.56 -23.68 19.02
CA VAL A 833 -5.26 -23.51 18.34
C VAL A 833 -5.33 -23.89 16.85
N ASN A 834 -6.01 -24.99 16.50
CA ASN A 834 -6.29 -25.35 15.10
C ASN A 834 -6.97 -24.18 14.35
N ASN A 835 -8.05 -23.64 14.90
CA ASN A 835 -8.78 -22.53 14.29
C ASN A 835 -7.91 -21.28 14.18
N SER A 836 -7.10 -20.97 15.20
CA SER A 836 -6.14 -19.85 15.15
C SER A 836 -5.06 -19.98 14.05
N LEU A 837 -4.77 -21.21 13.59
CA LEU A 837 -3.81 -21.52 12.52
C LEU A 837 -4.46 -21.65 11.14
N HIS A 838 -5.70 -22.16 11.05
CA HIS A 838 -6.38 -22.52 9.81
C HIS A 838 -7.51 -21.57 9.39
N GLY A 839 -8.27 -21.02 10.34
CA GLY A 839 -9.39 -20.11 10.12
C GLY A 839 -10.22 -19.85 11.40
N MET A 840 -10.54 -18.58 11.66
CA MET A 840 -11.20 -18.09 12.88
C MET A 840 -12.67 -17.72 12.63
N HIS A 841 -13.38 -18.61 11.93
CA HIS A 841 -14.78 -18.49 11.58
C HIS A 841 -15.48 -19.87 11.62
N ASP A 842 -16.80 -19.88 11.83
CA ASP A 842 -17.66 -21.05 11.62
C ASP A 842 -18.18 -21.06 10.16
N ASP A 843 -18.15 -22.21 9.49
CA ASP A 843 -18.87 -22.44 8.22
C ASP A 843 -20.21 -23.16 8.50
N THR A 844 -21.32 -22.42 8.34
CA THR A 844 -22.68 -22.96 8.48
C THR A 844 -23.41 -22.95 7.15
N SER A 845 -23.89 -24.11 6.71
CA SER A 845 -24.66 -24.26 5.47
C SER A 845 -26.17 -24.08 5.72
N PHE A 846 -26.81 -23.21 4.93
CA PHE A 846 -28.24 -22.93 4.91
C PHE A 846 -28.85 -23.24 3.53
N THR A 847 -30.17 -23.24 3.43
CA THR A 847 -30.88 -23.33 2.15
C THR A 847 -32.05 -22.34 2.06
N VAL A 848 -32.47 -22.06 0.83
CA VAL A 848 -33.71 -21.34 0.51
C VAL A 848 -34.30 -21.93 -0.77
N ALA A 849 -35.62 -22.09 -0.86
CA ALA A 849 -36.28 -22.53 -2.08
C ALA A 849 -36.91 -21.35 -2.85
N THR A 850 -36.91 -21.42 -4.18
CA THR A 850 -37.59 -20.45 -5.04
C THR A 850 -39.12 -20.57 -4.95
N THR A 851 -39.84 -19.53 -5.33
CA THR A 851 -41.31 -19.51 -5.39
C THR A 851 -41.89 -19.68 -6.81
N ASN A 852 -41.06 -20.00 -7.80
CA ASN A 852 -41.53 -20.44 -9.13
C ASN A 852 -42.08 -21.88 -9.07
N SER A 853 -42.70 -22.34 -10.16
CA SER A 853 -43.33 -23.68 -10.22
C SER A 853 -42.36 -24.86 -10.08
N GLU A 854 -41.06 -24.62 -10.13
CA GLU A 854 -40.00 -25.62 -10.02
C GLU A 854 -39.49 -25.77 -8.57
N SER A 855 -39.70 -24.78 -7.70
CA SER A 855 -39.39 -24.82 -6.26
C SER A 855 -37.93 -25.25 -5.96
N VAL A 856 -36.99 -24.71 -6.74
CA VAL A 856 -35.56 -25.03 -6.72
C VAL A 856 -34.95 -24.67 -5.37
N THR A 857 -34.30 -25.63 -4.71
CA THR A 857 -33.60 -25.40 -3.44
C THR A 857 -32.15 -24.99 -3.69
N LEU A 858 -31.82 -23.75 -3.34
CA LEU A 858 -30.50 -23.15 -3.48
C LEU A 858 -29.72 -23.25 -2.18
N ARG A 859 -28.40 -23.44 -2.28
CA ARG A 859 -27.49 -23.49 -1.13
C ARG A 859 -26.92 -22.11 -0.79
N LEU A 860 -26.77 -21.86 0.51
CA LEU A 860 -26.09 -20.70 1.07
C LEU A 860 -25.06 -21.20 2.10
N ARG A 861 -23.95 -20.50 2.27
CA ARG A 861 -23.02 -20.70 3.40
C ARG A 861 -22.75 -19.39 4.11
N GLN A 862 -22.76 -19.41 5.43
CA GLN A 862 -22.31 -18.32 6.29
C GLN A 862 -20.92 -18.67 6.82
N LEU A 863 -19.96 -17.78 6.61
CA LEU A 863 -18.65 -17.79 7.25
C LEU A 863 -18.72 -16.74 8.37
N LYS A 864 -19.05 -17.17 9.59
CA LYS A 864 -19.29 -16.28 10.71
C LYS A 864 -18.00 -16.10 11.55
N PRO A 865 -17.45 -14.89 11.72
CA PRO A 865 -16.24 -14.68 12.49
C PRO A 865 -16.45 -15.03 13.97
N LEU A 866 -15.46 -15.70 14.57
CA LEU A 866 -15.49 -16.16 15.96
C LEU A 866 -14.87 -15.18 16.98
N HIS A 867 -14.65 -13.94 16.56
CA HIS A 867 -13.97 -12.90 17.33
C HIS A 867 -14.90 -12.27 18.38
N SER A 868 -14.35 -11.53 19.34
CA SER A 868 -15.13 -10.78 20.32
C SER A 868 -15.81 -9.57 19.68
N GLU A 869 -16.97 -9.17 20.21
CA GLU A 869 -17.68 -7.95 19.77
C GLU A 869 -16.75 -6.73 19.70
N MET A 870 -15.83 -6.58 20.66
CA MET A 870 -14.90 -5.44 20.71
C MET A 870 -13.88 -5.44 19.55
N PHE A 871 -13.50 -6.61 19.05
CA PHE A 871 -12.66 -6.72 17.85
C PHE A 871 -13.48 -6.47 16.58
N LEU A 872 -14.71 -7.00 16.51
CA LEU A 872 -15.63 -6.78 15.39
C LEU A 872 -16.01 -5.29 15.25
N ASP A 873 -16.30 -4.62 16.36
CA ASP A 873 -16.50 -3.15 16.45
C ASP A 873 -15.26 -2.40 15.94
N PHE A 874 -14.05 -2.87 16.31
CA PHE A 874 -12.79 -2.22 15.96
C PHE A 874 -12.39 -2.39 14.49
N THR A 875 -12.61 -3.57 13.89
CA THR A 875 -12.22 -3.84 12.49
C THR A 875 -13.28 -3.42 11.48
N ASN A 876 -14.56 -3.43 11.84
CA ASN A 876 -15.67 -3.21 10.90
C ASN A 876 -16.46 -1.92 11.16
N GLY A 877 -16.56 -1.47 12.42
CA GLY A 877 -17.35 -0.31 12.85
C GLY A 877 -18.87 -0.55 12.90
N ASP A 878 -19.58 0.34 13.61
CA ASP A 878 -21.01 0.28 13.93
C ASP A 878 -21.95 0.05 12.71
N ASP A 879 -21.52 0.46 11.51
CA ASP A 879 -22.30 0.43 10.26
C ASP A 879 -21.98 -0.76 9.33
N ALA A 880 -21.21 -1.76 9.78
CA ALA A 880 -20.86 -2.92 8.97
C ALA A 880 -22.09 -3.72 8.45
N LYS A 881 -21.92 -4.42 7.33
CA LYS A 881 -22.94 -5.28 6.71
C LYS A 881 -22.33 -6.65 6.33
N PRO A 882 -23.11 -7.74 6.28
CA PRO A 882 -22.63 -9.03 5.78
C PRO A 882 -22.24 -8.91 4.30
N VAL A 883 -21.13 -9.55 3.91
CA VAL A 883 -20.63 -9.52 2.52
C VAL A 883 -21.06 -10.78 1.78
N VAL A 884 -21.85 -10.64 0.71
CA VAL A 884 -22.35 -11.77 -0.09
C VAL A 884 -21.53 -11.97 -1.35
N PHE A 885 -20.90 -13.13 -1.50
CA PHE A 885 -20.14 -13.54 -2.67
C PHE A 885 -20.94 -14.46 -3.60
N SER A 886 -20.87 -14.20 -4.90
CA SER A 886 -21.49 -15.03 -5.95
C SER A 886 -20.55 -15.29 -7.12
N GLY A 887 -20.64 -16.50 -7.68
CA GLY A 887 -19.81 -16.98 -8.79
C GLY A 887 -20.35 -16.65 -10.19
N GLY A 888 -19.54 -16.97 -11.21
CA GLY A 888 -19.91 -16.83 -12.62
C GLY A 888 -20.48 -18.11 -13.23
N ILE A 889 -20.68 -18.13 -14.56
CA ILE A 889 -20.98 -19.39 -15.27
C ILE A 889 -19.87 -20.43 -15.01
N PHE A 890 -20.27 -21.68 -14.80
CA PHE A 890 -19.41 -22.80 -14.39
C PHE A 890 -18.66 -22.62 -13.04
N SER A 891 -18.97 -21.58 -12.25
CA SER A 891 -18.56 -21.47 -10.84
C SER A 891 -19.53 -22.21 -9.91
N TYR A 892 -19.12 -22.44 -8.67
CA TYR A 892 -19.89 -23.11 -7.60
C TYR A 892 -19.74 -22.38 -6.26
N ILE A 893 -20.43 -22.85 -5.21
CA ILE A 893 -20.54 -22.09 -3.95
C ILE A 893 -19.20 -21.79 -3.24
N LEU A 894 -18.13 -22.57 -3.44
CA LEU A 894 -16.83 -22.33 -2.79
C LEU A 894 -15.80 -21.59 -3.66
N SER A 895 -16.19 -21.11 -4.84
CA SER A 895 -15.27 -20.47 -5.81
C SER A 895 -14.52 -19.23 -5.27
N TRP A 896 -14.96 -18.64 -4.16
CA TRP A 896 -14.31 -17.50 -3.48
C TRP A 896 -13.63 -17.86 -2.13
N TYR A 897 -13.66 -19.13 -1.74
CA TYR A 897 -13.27 -19.64 -0.40
C TYR A 897 -12.11 -20.65 -0.43
N GLU A 898 -12.06 -21.51 -1.45
CA GLU A 898 -10.93 -22.42 -1.66
C GLU A 898 -9.62 -21.67 -1.92
N ASP A 899 -8.50 -22.39 -1.79
CA ASP A 899 -7.13 -21.88 -2.04
C ASP A 899 -6.77 -20.59 -1.25
N ASP A 900 -7.39 -20.43 -0.07
CA ASP A 900 -7.32 -19.25 0.83
C ASP A 900 -7.88 -17.95 0.21
N GLY A 901 -8.92 -18.04 -0.62
CA GLY A 901 -9.51 -16.91 -1.33
C GLY A 901 -10.16 -15.82 -0.45
N LEU A 902 -10.42 -14.66 -1.07
CA LEU A 902 -10.93 -13.43 -0.45
C LEU A 902 -12.06 -13.62 0.58
N ALA A 903 -13.04 -14.49 0.32
CA ALA A 903 -14.18 -14.67 1.23
C ALA A 903 -13.74 -15.31 2.57
N LYS A 904 -12.81 -16.27 2.52
CA LYS A 904 -12.21 -16.87 3.71
C LYS A 904 -11.37 -15.85 4.48
N GLN A 905 -10.47 -15.17 3.79
CA GLN A 905 -9.60 -14.16 4.41
C GLN A 905 -10.41 -12.99 5.04
N LEU A 906 -11.57 -12.62 4.47
CA LEU A 906 -12.47 -11.61 5.05
C LEU A 906 -13.11 -12.12 6.36
N ALA A 907 -13.60 -13.36 6.37
CA ALA A 907 -14.13 -13.99 7.58
C ALA A 907 -13.06 -14.10 8.69
N ASP A 908 -11.85 -14.52 8.33
CA ASP A 908 -10.70 -14.58 9.24
C ASP A 908 -10.23 -13.19 9.74
N SER A 909 -10.56 -12.11 9.02
CA SER A 909 -10.29 -10.73 9.45
C SER A 909 -11.43 -10.10 10.28
N GLY A 910 -12.54 -10.83 10.49
CA GLY A 910 -13.65 -10.37 11.33
C GLY A 910 -14.90 -9.90 10.59
N ARG A 911 -15.04 -10.06 9.26
CA ARG A 911 -16.31 -9.75 8.57
C ARG A 911 -17.25 -10.96 8.58
N GLU A 912 -18.55 -10.74 8.77
CA GLU A 912 -19.53 -11.76 8.39
C GLU A 912 -19.59 -11.87 6.86
N VAL A 913 -19.38 -13.07 6.35
CA VAL A 913 -19.33 -13.34 4.91
C VAL A 913 -20.32 -14.44 4.57
N TRP A 914 -21.00 -14.32 3.43
CA TRP A 914 -21.90 -15.32 2.88
C TRP A 914 -21.47 -15.73 1.48
N LEU A 915 -21.57 -17.02 1.18
CA LEU A 915 -21.40 -17.57 -0.17
C LEU A 915 -22.78 -17.99 -0.69
N MET A 916 -23.19 -17.53 -1.88
CA MET A 916 -24.46 -17.92 -2.48
C MET A 916 -24.31 -18.72 -3.77
N GLU A 917 -25.09 -19.80 -3.86
CA GLU A 917 -25.22 -20.61 -5.06
C GLU A 917 -26.21 -19.99 -6.04
N MET A 918 -25.71 -19.52 -7.19
CA MET A 918 -26.55 -19.01 -8.28
C MET A 918 -26.49 -19.89 -9.54
N THR A 919 -25.39 -20.62 -9.71
CA THR A 919 -25.14 -21.69 -10.68
C THR A 919 -24.21 -22.71 -10.02
N GLY A 920 -24.02 -23.90 -10.59
CA GLY A 920 -23.05 -24.88 -10.08
C GLY A 920 -23.54 -25.75 -8.91
N GLY A 921 -24.85 -25.80 -8.68
CA GLY A 921 -25.46 -26.55 -7.57
C GLY A 921 -25.85 -27.98 -7.94
N PRO A 922 -25.82 -28.94 -6.99
CA PRO A 922 -26.21 -30.33 -7.25
C PRO A 922 -27.73 -30.48 -7.51
N GLY A 923 -28.54 -29.49 -7.11
CA GLY A 923 -29.97 -29.40 -7.43
C GLY A 923 -30.30 -28.51 -8.64
N THR A 924 -29.29 -27.94 -9.30
CA THR A 924 -29.46 -27.08 -10.49
C THR A 924 -28.71 -27.60 -11.71
N GLU A 925 -27.57 -28.28 -11.57
CA GLU A 925 -26.70 -28.68 -12.70
C GLU A 925 -26.61 -30.20 -12.88
N CYS A 926 -27.75 -30.88 -12.98
CA CYS A 926 -27.85 -32.32 -13.20
C CYS A 926 -28.67 -32.66 -14.47
N ASP A 927 -28.59 -33.89 -14.98
CA ASP A 927 -29.24 -34.23 -16.26
C ASP A 927 -30.77 -34.12 -16.21
N ASP A 928 -31.37 -34.40 -15.05
CA ASP A 928 -32.80 -34.28 -14.77
C ASP A 928 -33.17 -32.98 -14.00
N CYS A 929 -32.25 -32.00 -13.91
CA CYS A 929 -32.47 -30.74 -13.21
C CYS A 929 -33.29 -29.73 -14.04
N PRO A 930 -33.83 -28.67 -13.40
CA PRO A 930 -34.56 -27.60 -14.10
C PRO A 930 -33.68 -26.89 -15.15
N ASN A 931 -34.16 -26.74 -16.39
CA ASN A 931 -33.43 -26.07 -17.46
C ASN A 931 -33.62 -24.54 -17.39
N TYR A 932 -33.22 -23.97 -16.26
CA TYR A 932 -33.53 -22.60 -15.81
C TYR A 932 -32.97 -21.52 -16.74
N SER A 933 -33.73 -20.45 -16.98
CA SER A 933 -33.33 -19.35 -17.86
C SER A 933 -32.46 -18.29 -17.15
N TYR A 934 -31.94 -17.32 -17.90
CA TYR A 934 -31.38 -16.11 -17.29
C TYR A 934 -32.42 -15.33 -16.48
N ASP A 935 -33.66 -15.28 -16.96
CA ASP A 935 -34.76 -14.59 -16.29
C ASP A 935 -35.13 -15.29 -14.96
N ASP A 936 -35.01 -16.62 -14.87
CA ASP A 936 -35.18 -17.36 -13.60
C ASP A 936 -34.12 -16.99 -12.55
N LEU A 937 -32.89 -16.63 -12.99
CA LEU A 937 -31.87 -16.13 -12.08
C LEU A 937 -32.24 -14.75 -11.51
N VAL A 938 -32.79 -13.88 -12.38
CA VAL A 938 -33.19 -12.51 -12.07
C VAL A 938 -34.44 -12.47 -11.19
N ASP A 939 -35.46 -13.25 -11.54
CA ASP A 939 -36.75 -13.23 -10.86
C ASP A 939 -36.82 -14.11 -9.63
N TYR A 940 -36.10 -15.24 -9.61
CA TYR A 940 -36.28 -16.24 -8.56
C TYR A 940 -35.01 -16.55 -7.78
N TYR A 941 -33.89 -16.86 -8.43
CA TYR A 941 -32.74 -17.40 -7.69
C TYR A 941 -32.03 -16.33 -6.85
N TRP A 942 -31.73 -15.17 -7.45
CA TRP A 942 -31.08 -14.08 -6.72
C TRP A 942 -32.02 -13.47 -5.65
N PRO A 943 -33.30 -13.12 -5.95
CA PRO A 943 -34.21 -12.61 -4.92
C PRO A 943 -34.45 -13.58 -3.76
N ALA A 944 -34.58 -14.89 -4.02
CA ALA A 944 -34.70 -15.90 -2.95
C ALA A 944 -33.41 -15.98 -2.12
N SER A 945 -32.25 -16.04 -2.76
CA SER A 945 -30.94 -16.07 -2.10
C SER A 945 -30.74 -14.89 -1.15
N ILE A 946 -30.96 -13.66 -1.62
CA ILE A 946 -30.75 -12.46 -0.81
C ILE A 946 -31.83 -12.33 0.29
N ALA A 947 -33.09 -12.65 0.00
CA ALA A 947 -34.14 -12.69 1.04
C ALA A 947 -33.84 -13.73 2.14
N GLY A 948 -33.15 -14.83 1.80
CA GLY A 948 -32.64 -15.81 2.75
C GLY A 948 -31.49 -15.28 3.59
N ILE A 949 -30.46 -14.70 2.97
CA ILE A 949 -29.30 -14.14 3.68
C ILE A 949 -29.72 -13.04 4.66
N LEU A 950 -30.57 -12.10 4.23
CA LEU A 950 -31.09 -11.02 5.09
C LEU A 950 -31.86 -11.61 6.29
N ARG A 951 -32.70 -12.62 6.05
CA ARG A 951 -33.45 -13.31 7.12
C ARG A 951 -32.55 -14.08 8.10
N TYR A 952 -31.53 -14.79 7.62
CA TYR A 952 -30.68 -15.64 8.46
C TYR A 952 -29.57 -14.85 9.19
N SER A 953 -29.07 -13.76 8.61
CA SER A 953 -28.15 -12.82 9.28
C SER A 953 -28.87 -11.84 10.21
N GLY A 954 -30.17 -11.59 9.99
CA GLY A 954 -30.94 -10.57 10.70
C GLY A 954 -30.59 -9.13 10.27
N SER A 955 -29.87 -8.96 9.17
CA SER A 955 -29.51 -7.65 8.61
C SER A 955 -30.55 -7.13 7.62
N ASP A 956 -30.82 -5.82 7.64
CA ASP A 956 -31.72 -5.17 6.67
C ASP A 956 -31.07 -4.97 5.28
N GLN A 957 -29.74 -4.96 5.19
CA GLN A 957 -28.96 -4.79 3.96
C GLN A 957 -27.67 -5.61 3.96
N ILE A 958 -27.08 -5.82 2.79
CA ILE A 958 -25.78 -6.49 2.57
C ILE A 958 -24.83 -5.64 1.72
N ASP A 959 -23.52 -5.91 1.82
CA ASP A 959 -22.57 -5.61 0.73
C ASP A 959 -22.57 -6.81 -0.24
N TYR A 960 -22.52 -6.60 -1.56
CA TYR A 960 -22.60 -7.67 -2.57
C TYR A 960 -21.36 -7.73 -3.47
N VAL A 961 -20.82 -8.92 -3.74
CA VAL A 961 -19.67 -9.18 -4.62
C VAL A 961 -20.02 -10.27 -5.64
N GLY A 962 -20.23 -9.90 -6.91
CA GLY A 962 -20.61 -10.82 -7.98
C GLY A 962 -19.57 -10.92 -9.09
N HIS A 963 -19.06 -12.13 -9.36
CA HIS A 963 -18.20 -12.41 -10.51
C HIS A 963 -19.03 -12.80 -11.74
N SER A 964 -18.76 -12.19 -12.90
CA SER A 964 -19.34 -12.55 -14.20
C SER A 964 -20.88 -12.63 -14.15
N ASN A 965 -21.48 -13.81 -14.37
CA ASN A 965 -22.91 -14.06 -14.24
C ASN A 965 -23.47 -13.60 -12.88
N GLY A 966 -22.73 -13.85 -11.79
CA GLY A 966 -23.00 -13.38 -10.43
C GLY A 966 -23.33 -11.89 -10.40
N GLY A 967 -22.47 -11.06 -11.00
CA GLY A 967 -22.73 -9.63 -11.09
C GLY A 967 -23.84 -9.27 -12.08
N ARG A 968 -23.95 -9.96 -13.23
CA ARG A 968 -24.92 -9.58 -14.27
C ARG A 968 -26.36 -9.85 -13.83
N ALA A 969 -26.67 -11.04 -13.34
CA ALA A 969 -28.03 -11.36 -12.90
C ALA A 969 -28.42 -10.49 -11.70
N ALA A 970 -27.49 -10.27 -10.76
CA ALA A 970 -27.73 -9.42 -9.59
C ALA A 970 -28.06 -7.95 -9.95
N LEU A 971 -27.38 -7.36 -10.95
CA LEU A 971 -27.70 -6.00 -11.41
C LEU A 971 -29.09 -5.93 -12.07
N SER A 972 -29.46 -6.91 -12.88
CA SER A 972 -30.82 -7.02 -13.42
C SER A 972 -31.86 -7.16 -12.30
N SER A 973 -31.61 -8.01 -11.30
CA SER A 973 -32.50 -8.18 -10.14
C SER A 973 -32.65 -6.89 -9.33
N LEU A 974 -31.58 -6.11 -9.17
CA LEU A 974 -31.63 -4.81 -8.51
C LEU A 974 -32.41 -3.79 -9.35
N ASN A 975 -32.31 -3.83 -10.67
CA ASN A 975 -33.10 -2.94 -11.53
C ASN A 975 -34.60 -3.20 -11.42
N GLU A 976 -35.02 -4.46 -11.36
CA GLU A 976 -36.44 -4.82 -11.22
C GLU A 976 -36.97 -4.63 -9.79
N TYR A 977 -36.18 -4.96 -8.76
CA TYR A 977 -36.69 -5.12 -7.39
C TYR A 977 -36.12 -4.16 -6.34
N SER A 978 -35.06 -3.39 -6.60
CA SER A 978 -34.48 -2.50 -5.56
C SER A 978 -35.48 -1.43 -5.09
N SER A 979 -36.28 -0.87 -6.00
CA SER A 979 -37.25 0.20 -5.68
C SER A 979 -38.64 -0.28 -5.22
N SER A 980 -38.86 -1.59 -5.06
CA SER A 980 -40.17 -2.16 -4.66
C SER A 980 -40.11 -3.34 -3.69
N GLY A 981 -38.92 -3.91 -3.50
CA GLY A 981 -38.75 -5.24 -2.92
C GLY A 981 -39.43 -6.34 -3.73
N LYS A 982 -39.46 -7.55 -3.15
CA LYS A 982 -40.20 -8.71 -3.66
C LYS A 982 -40.78 -9.51 -2.48
N ALA A 983 -42.07 -9.33 -2.21
CA ALA A 983 -42.78 -10.07 -1.16
C ALA A 983 -42.89 -11.56 -1.51
N GLY A 984 -42.44 -12.44 -0.62
CA GLY A 984 -42.39 -13.89 -0.90
C GLY A 984 -41.39 -14.28 -1.99
N ALA A 985 -40.22 -13.62 -2.01
CA ALA A 985 -39.13 -13.91 -2.95
C ALA A 985 -38.62 -15.36 -2.84
N GLY A 986 -38.65 -15.95 -1.64
CA GLY A 986 -38.24 -17.33 -1.39
C GLY A 986 -39.00 -18.00 -0.25
N LEU A 987 -38.71 -19.28 -0.03
CA LEU A 987 -39.14 -20.08 1.12
C LEU A 987 -37.90 -20.43 1.96
N CYS A 988 -37.80 -19.80 3.12
CA CYS A 988 -36.71 -19.96 4.08
C CYS A 988 -37.17 -20.82 5.26
N LEU A 989 -36.25 -21.30 6.09
CA LEU A 989 -36.61 -21.93 7.37
C LEU A 989 -37.14 -20.89 8.37
N ASP A 990 -38.00 -21.36 9.29
CA ASP A 990 -38.45 -20.61 10.46
C ASP A 990 -37.33 -20.47 11.51
N ASP A 991 -37.57 -19.68 12.57
CA ASP A 991 -36.55 -19.35 13.57
C ASP A 991 -36.12 -20.57 14.44
N PHE A 992 -36.75 -21.73 14.22
CA PHE A 992 -36.47 -23.00 14.89
C PHE A 992 -35.84 -24.05 13.94
N GLY A 993 -35.82 -23.80 12.63
CA GLY A 993 -35.34 -24.75 11.62
C GLY A 993 -36.32 -25.90 11.31
N GLU A 994 -37.56 -25.85 11.81
CA GLU A 994 -38.52 -26.96 11.71
C GLU A 994 -39.45 -26.84 10.49
N HIS A 995 -39.77 -25.63 10.04
CA HIS A 995 -40.78 -25.36 9.01
C HIS A 995 -40.31 -24.35 7.96
N THR A 996 -40.81 -24.44 6.73
CA THR A 996 -40.58 -23.43 5.69
C THR A 996 -41.61 -22.30 5.75
N VAL A 997 -41.12 -21.07 5.67
CA VAL A 997 -41.91 -19.82 5.72
C VAL A 997 -41.50 -18.86 4.59
N PRO A 998 -42.42 -18.05 4.04
CA PRO A 998 -42.08 -17.08 3.02
C PRO A 998 -41.12 -16.00 3.55
N CYS A 999 -39.96 -15.87 2.90
CA CYS A 999 -39.02 -14.77 3.10
C CYS A 999 -39.15 -13.77 1.94
N SER A 1000 -38.93 -12.50 2.23
CA SER A 1000 -39.17 -11.38 1.30
C SER A 1000 -37.92 -10.55 1.11
N LEU A 1001 -37.69 -10.09 -0.11
CA LEU A 1001 -36.65 -9.13 -0.42
C LEU A 1001 -37.19 -7.72 -0.08
N PRO A 1002 -36.51 -6.92 0.76
CA PRO A 1002 -36.92 -5.54 1.05
C PRO A 1002 -36.60 -4.60 -0.13
N GLU A 1003 -37.07 -3.36 -0.04
CA GLU A 1003 -36.57 -2.25 -0.86
C GLU A 1003 -35.10 -1.96 -0.48
N HIS A 1004 -34.27 -1.58 -1.45
CA HIS A 1004 -32.84 -1.26 -1.31
C HIS A 1004 -32.01 -2.34 -0.54
N PRO A 1005 -32.07 -3.63 -0.91
CA PRO A 1005 -31.50 -4.74 -0.13
C PRO A 1005 -29.97 -4.82 -0.14
N VAL A 1006 -29.31 -4.12 -1.07
CA VAL A 1006 -27.85 -4.04 -1.20
C VAL A 1006 -27.43 -2.60 -0.90
N ASP A 1007 -26.43 -2.42 -0.04
CA ASP A 1007 -25.77 -1.13 0.13
C ASP A 1007 -24.66 -0.96 -0.92
N ARG A 1008 -23.47 -1.54 -0.73
CA ARG A 1008 -22.42 -1.55 -1.76
C ARG A 1008 -22.60 -2.70 -2.74
N PHE A 1009 -22.45 -2.43 -4.03
CA PHE A 1009 -22.36 -3.47 -5.06
C PHE A 1009 -20.96 -3.49 -5.70
N VAL A 1010 -20.35 -4.67 -5.75
CA VAL A 1010 -19.07 -4.95 -6.41
C VAL A 1010 -19.31 -5.97 -7.53
N GLY A 1011 -19.11 -5.55 -8.78
CA GLY A 1011 -19.15 -6.42 -9.95
C GLY A 1011 -17.76 -6.65 -10.54
N VAL A 1012 -17.33 -7.90 -10.64
CA VAL A 1012 -16.04 -8.29 -11.24
C VAL A 1012 -16.30 -9.02 -12.57
N ALA A 1013 -15.67 -8.60 -13.66
CA ALA A 1013 -15.79 -9.23 -14.98
C ALA A 1013 -17.24 -9.39 -15.51
N VAL A 1014 -18.15 -8.50 -15.10
CA VAL A 1014 -19.60 -8.63 -15.38
C VAL A 1014 -19.86 -8.46 -16.88
N PRO A 1015 -20.36 -9.47 -17.62
CA PRO A 1015 -20.56 -9.33 -19.05
C PRO A 1015 -21.80 -8.48 -19.36
N THR A 1016 -21.64 -7.34 -20.03
CA THR A 1016 -22.78 -6.65 -20.68
C THR A 1016 -22.89 -6.97 -22.15
N THR A 1017 -21.79 -6.87 -22.90
CA THR A 1017 -21.60 -7.58 -24.17
C THR A 1017 -20.44 -8.58 -24.04
N LEU A 1018 -20.44 -9.59 -24.91
CA LEU A 1018 -19.22 -10.31 -25.26
C LEU A 1018 -18.75 -9.75 -26.62
N ASN A 1019 -17.52 -9.25 -26.71
CA ASN A 1019 -16.98 -8.60 -27.94
C ASN A 1019 -15.96 -9.49 -28.67
N ASP A 1020 -15.64 -9.18 -29.93
CA ASP A 1020 -14.79 -10.01 -30.80
C ASP A 1020 -13.36 -10.25 -30.27
N GLU A 1021 -12.93 -9.48 -29.26
CA GLU A 1021 -11.62 -9.64 -28.62
C GLU A 1021 -11.62 -10.66 -27.47
N THR A 1022 -12.77 -11.21 -27.08
CA THR A 1022 -12.83 -12.35 -26.14
C THR A 1022 -12.82 -13.70 -26.88
N PRO A 1023 -12.14 -14.73 -26.35
CA PRO A 1023 -12.14 -16.06 -26.97
C PRO A 1023 -13.51 -16.74 -27.08
N LEU A 1024 -14.47 -16.36 -26.21
CA LEU A 1024 -15.82 -16.91 -26.21
C LEU A 1024 -16.66 -16.30 -27.34
N THR A 1025 -16.71 -14.98 -27.46
CA THR A 1025 -17.40 -14.32 -28.60
C THR A 1025 -16.84 -14.77 -29.93
N LYS A 1026 -15.51 -14.86 -30.02
CA LYS A 1026 -14.82 -15.23 -31.25
C LYS A 1026 -15.19 -16.64 -31.72
N SER A 1027 -15.43 -17.59 -30.81
CA SER A 1027 -15.87 -18.94 -31.19
C SER A 1027 -17.37 -19.02 -31.51
N LEU A 1028 -18.20 -18.16 -30.90
CA LEU A 1028 -19.64 -18.03 -31.19
C LEU A 1028 -19.90 -17.41 -32.58
N ARG A 1029 -19.15 -16.37 -32.99
CA ARG A 1029 -19.45 -15.53 -34.18
C ARG A 1029 -18.92 -16.01 -35.54
N VAL A 1030 -18.24 -17.15 -35.65
CA VAL A 1030 -17.78 -17.61 -36.97
C VAL A 1030 -18.97 -18.11 -37.78
N ASP A 1031 -19.15 -17.57 -38.99
CA ASP A 1031 -20.17 -18.01 -39.96
C ASP A 1031 -19.73 -19.32 -40.64
N ILE A 1032 -20.55 -20.35 -40.46
CA ILE A 1032 -20.36 -21.72 -40.99
C ILE A 1032 -20.24 -21.75 -42.53
N CYS A 1033 -20.73 -20.72 -43.23
CA CYS A 1033 -20.69 -20.59 -44.68
C CYS A 1033 -19.53 -19.72 -45.21
N SER A 1034 -18.67 -19.17 -44.34
CA SER A 1034 -17.77 -18.06 -44.72
C SER A 1034 -16.39 -18.46 -45.25
N GLU A 1035 -15.94 -19.71 -45.10
CA GLU A 1035 -14.58 -20.14 -45.51
C GLU A 1035 -14.53 -21.22 -46.63
N ASN A 1036 -13.36 -21.34 -47.26
CA ASN A 1036 -13.14 -22.09 -48.51
C ASN A 1036 -12.97 -23.60 -48.29
N ILE A 1037 -14.03 -24.31 -47.88
CA ILE A 1037 -14.00 -25.74 -47.55
C ILE A 1037 -14.55 -26.58 -48.72
N PRO A 1038 -13.72 -27.29 -49.53
CA PRO A 1038 -14.17 -27.84 -50.82
C PRO A 1038 -15.12 -29.05 -50.77
N GLU A 1039 -15.34 -29.64 -49.60
CA GLU A 1039 -16.04 -30.94 -49.45
C GLU A 1039 -17.44 -30.84 -48.80
N VAL A 1040 -17.78 -29.69 -48.21
CA VAL A 1040 -19.17 -29.41 -47.77
C VAL A 1040 -20.00 -29.01 -49.00
N ARG A 1041 -21.07 -29.76 -49.29
CA ARG A 1041 -21.87 -29.52 -50.50
C ARG A 1041 -22.64 -28.19 -50.42
N PRO A 1042 -22.61 -27.34 -51.48
CA PRO A 1042 -23.38 -26.09 -51.54
C PRO A 1042 -24.88 -26.22 -51.28
N ALA A 1043 -25.46 -27.40 -51.53
CA ALA A 1043 -26.87 -27.70 -51.30
C ALA A 1043 -27.32 -27.60 -49.83
N ILE A 1044 -26.40 -27.53 -48.86
CA ILE A 1044 -26.75 -27.23 -47.46
C ILE A 1044 -26.95 -25.71 -47.31
N CYS A 1045 -25.97 -24.91 -47.71
CA CYS A 1045 -26.01 -23.44 -47.66
C CYS A 1045 -27.16 -22.84 -48.49
N GLU A 1046 -27.52 -23.44 -49.64
CA GLU A 1046 -28.67 -23.02 -50.46
C GLU A 1046 -30.04 -23.36 -49.82
N SER A 1047 -30.08 -24.15 -48.74
CA SER A 1047 -31.32 -24.60 -48.10
C SER A 1047 -31.62 -23.94 -46.75
N MET A 1048 -30.72 -23.09 -46.25
CA MET A 1048 -30.81 -22.42 -44.96
C MET A 1048 -30.93 -20.92 -45.21
N GLU A 1049 -32.14 -20.36 -45.04
CA GLU A 1049 -32.32 -18.91 -45.13
C GLU A 1049 -31.69 -18.24 -43.90
N SER A 1050 -30.79 -17.29 -44.15
CA SER A 1050 -29.83 -16.67 -43.20
C SER A 1050 -28.67 -17.58 -42.75
N ALA A 1051 -27.49 -16.97 -42.60
CA ALA A 1051 -26.28 -17.66 -42.18
C ALA A 1051 -26.30 -17.89 -40.67
N LEU A 1052 -26.13 -19.14 -40.25
CA LEU A 1052 -26.09 -19.53 -38.83
C LEU A 1052 -24.69 -19.36 -38.26
N LEU A 1053 -24.65 -18.75 -37.07
CA LEU A 1053 -23.44 -18.60 -36.27
C LEU A 1053 -23.14 -19.90 -35.51
N ASN A 1054 -21.86 -20.13 -35.19
CA ASN A 1054 -21.41 -21.32 -34.46
C ASN A 1054 -22.16 -21.51 -33.12
N GLY A 1055 -22.47 -20.43 -32.41
CA GLY A 1055 -23.22 -20.46 -31.15
C GLY A 1055 -24.62 -21.07 -31.31
N ASP A 1056 -25.43 -20.45 -32.16
CA ASP A 1056 -26.75 -20.94 -32.57
C ASP A 1056 -26.72 -22.41 -33.06
N TYR A 1057 -25.73 -22.77 -33.88
CA TYR A 1057 -25.56 -24.16 -34.34
C TYR A 1057 -25.24 -25.13 -33.20
N ALA A 1058 -24.39 -24.74 -32.25
CA ALA A 1058 -24.09 -25.54 -31.07
C ALA A 1058 -25.34 -25.73 -30.20
N ILE A 1059 -26.05 -24.65 -29.85
CA ILE A 1059 -27.29 -24.71 -29.08
C ILE A 1059 -28.35 -25.57 -29.78
N ALA A 1060 -28.61 -25.35 -31.07
CA ALA A 1060 -29.57 -26.13 -31.85
C ALA A 1060 -29.19 -27.62 -31.91
N THR A 1061 -27.91 -27.94 -32.04
CA THR A 1061 -27.44 -29.34 -32.05
C THR A 1061 -27.62 -30.01 -30.69
N LEU A 1062 -27.30 -29.32 -29.59
CA LEU A 1062 -27.42 -29.83 -28.22
C LEU A 1062 -28.91 -30.00 -27.83
N ASN A 1063 -29.77 -29.04 -28.20
CA ASN A 1063 -31.22 -29.11 -28.07
C ASN A 1063 -31.81 -30.30 -28.87
N SER A 1064 -31.39 -30.47 -30.14
CA SER A 1064 -31.83 -31.62 -30.97
C SER A 1064 -31.38 -32.99 -30.43
N SER A 1065 -30.39 -33.00 -29.54
CA SER A 1065 -29.92 -34.19 -28.82
C SER A 1065 -30.75 -34.49 -27.55
N GLY A 1066 -31.72 -33.64 -27.21
CA GLY A 1066 -32.61 -33.80 -26.05
C GLY A 1066 -31.99 -33.44 -24.69
N MET A 1067 -30.89 -32.69 -24.66
CA MET A 1067 -30.20 -32.34 -23.42
C MET A 1067 -30.78 -31.07 -22.77
N SER A 1068 -31.02 -31.14 -21.46
CA SER A 1068 -31.39 -30.01 -20.58
C SER A 1068 -30.18 -29.17 -20.18
N HIS A 1069 -29.03 -29.81 -19.98
CA HIS A 1069 -27.81 -29.21 -19.45
C HIS A 1069 -26.62 -29.51 -20.35
N VAL A 1070 -25.70 -28.55 -20.46
CA VAL A 1070 -24.49 -28.67 -21.27
C VAL A 1070 -23.26 -28.73 -20.36
N ARG A 1071 -22.36 -29.68 -20.65
CA ARG A 1071 -21.01 -29.68 -20.13
C ARG A 1071 -20.15 -28.72 -20.95
N LEU A 1072 -19.17 -28.07 -20.32
CA LEU A 1072 -18.24 -27.14 -21.01
C LEU A 1072 -17.58 -27.78 -22.24
N PHE A 1073 -17.11 -29.03 -22.11
CA PHE A 1073 -16.51 -29.83 -23.19
C PHE A 1073 -17.50 -30.10 -24.34
N ASN A 1074 -18.73 -30.50 -24.01
CA ASN A 1074 -19.78 -30.77 -25.00
C ASN A 1074 -20.17 -29.50 -25.79
N PHE A 1075 -20.20 -28.33 -25.13
CA PHE A 1075 -20.43 -27.06 -25.81
C PHE A 1075 -19.26 -26.70 -26.73
N GLY A 1076 -18.02 -26.73 -26.20
CA GLY A 1076 -16.80 -26.46 -26.97
C GLY A 1076 -16.64 -27.34 -28.21
N ASN A 1077 -16.89 -28.65 -28.10
CA ASN A 1077 -16.80 -29.58 -29.23
C ASN A 1077 -17.81 -29.30 -30.36
N ARG A 1078 -18.95 -28.65 -30.07
CA ARG A 1078 -19.92 -28.27 -31.12
C ARG A 1078 -19.54 -26.99 -31.85
N LEU A 1079 -18.86 -26.05 -31.17
CA LEU A 1079 -18.32 -24.82 -31.76
C LEU A 1079 -17.16 -25.08 -32.73
N VAL A 1080 -16.38 -26.14 -32.53
CA VAL A 1080 -15.05 -26.32 -33.17
C VAL A 1080 -15.08 -27.28 -34.38
N SER A 1081 -16.26 -27.52 -34.98
CA SER A 1081 -16.40 -28.56 -36.03
C SER A 1081 -15.71 -28.29 -37.38
N HIS A 1082 -15.03 -27.15 -37.57
CA HIS A 1082 -14.36 -26.81 -38.85
C HIS A 1082 -12.97 -26.14 -38.81
N ASP A 1083 -12.37 -25.81 -37.65
CA ASP A 1083 -10.97 -25.32 -37.59
C ASP A 1083 -10.12 -26.17 -36.64
N GLN A 1084 -9.14 -26.89 -37.21
CA GLN A 1084 -8.24 -27.77 -36.46
C GLN A 1084 -7.12 -27.02 -35.70
N SER A 1085 -6.99 -25.71 -35.89
CA SER A 1085 -6.01 -24.87 -35.18
C SER A 1085 -6.29 -24.75 -33.68
N PHE A 1086 -7.57 -24.85 -33.28
CA PHE A 1086 -8.04 -24.46 -31.94
C PHE A 1086 -8.12 -25.63 -30.93
N LEU A 1087 -8.15 -26.87 -31.41
CA LEU A 1087 -8.35 -28.07 -30.58
C LEU A 1087 -7.26 -28.28 -29.52
N ILE A 1088 -5.98 -28.01 -29.86
CA ILE A 1088 -4.86 -28.22 -28.93
C ILE A 1088 -4.90 -27.23 -27.75
N SER A 1089 -5.47 -26.04 -27.94
CA SER A 1089 -5.59 -25.00 -26.92
C SER A 1089 -6.87 -25.03 -26.08
N LEU A 1090 -7.81 -25.95 -26.37
CA LEU A 1090 -9.04 -26.10 -25.59
C LEU A 1090 -9.27 -27.55 -25.13
N VAL A 1091 -9.12 -28.53 -26.01
CA VAL A 1091 -9.41 -29.95 -25.69
C VAL A 1091 -8.27 -30.62 -24.93
N THR A 1092 -7.01 -30.26 -25.20
CA THR A 1092 -5.86 -30.76 -24.41
C THR A 1092 -5.80 -30.14 -23.00
N LEU A 1093 -6.65 -29.16 -22.69
CA LEU A 1093 -6.74 -28.45 -21.41
C LEU A 1093 -8.02 -28.76 -20.60
N MET A 1094 -8.86 -29.71 -21.04
CA MET A 1094 -10.10 -30.08 -20.34
C MET A 1094 -10.09 -31.45 -19.64
N ASN A 1095 -9.00 -32.23 -19.74
CA ASN A 1095 -8.87 -33.51 -19.05
C ASN A 1095 -8.54 -33.31 -17.56
N ALA A 1096 -9.51 -32.78 -16.80
CA ALA A 1096 -9.36 -32.51 -15.38
C ALA A 1096 -10.61 -32.87 -14.56
N PHE A 1097 -10.78 -34.17 -14.28
CA PHE A 1097 -11.51 -34.74 -13.14
C PHE A 1097 -12.89 -34.08 -12.78
N SER A 1098 -13.97 -34.46 -13.49
CA SER A 1098 -15.41 -34.06 -13.34
C SER A 1098 -15.86 -32.66 -13.88
N GLU A 1099 -16.22 -32.62 -15.16
CA GLU A 1099 -16.67 -31.38 -15.86
C GLU A 1099 -17.94 -30.75 -15.25
N PRO A 1100 -17.95 -29.43 -14.97
CA PRO A 1100 -19.15 -28.72 -14.55
C PRO A 1100 -20.18 -28.63 -15.69
N LYS A 1101 -21.45 -28.74 -15.31
CA LYS A 1101 -22.61 -28.53 -16.19
C LYS A 1101 -23.20 -27.14 -15.96
N ILE A 1102 -23.99 -26.70 -16.93
CA ILE A 1102 -24.82 -25.50 -16.84
C ILE A 1102 -26.11 -25.68 -17.64
N SER A 1103 -27.20 -25.01 -17.26
CA SER A 1103 -28.46 -24.97 -18.02
C SER A 1103 -28.25 -24.62 -19.50
N LEU A 1104 -28.91 -25.35 -20.40
CA LEU A 1104 -28.91 -25.03 -21.83
C LEU A 1104 -29.61 -23.69 -22.09
N SER A 1105 -30.71 -23.38 -21.38
CA SER A 1105 -31.42 -22.09 -21.50
C SER A 1105 -30.55 -20.89 -21.09
N LEU A 1106 -29.68 -21.05 -20.08
CA LEU A 1106 -28.75 -19.99 -19.69
C LEU A 1106 -27.62 -19.82 -20.73
N MET A 1107 -27.12 -20.92 -21.30
CA MET A 1107 -26.12 -20.85 -22.37
C MET A 1107 -26.68 -20.35 -23.71
N ASP A 1108 -27.95 -20.57 -23.98
CA ASP A 1108 -28.69 -20.00 -25.10
C ASP A 1108 -28.81 -18.46 -25.00
N PHE A 1109 -29.05 -17.95 -23.79
CA PHE A 1109 -28.93 -16.51 -23.50
C PHE A 1109 -27.50 -15.98 -23.73
N TYR A 1110 -26.48 -16.64 -23.20
CA TYR A 1110 -25.08 -16.22 -23.39
C TYR A 1110 -24.58 -16.38 -24.83
N SER A 1111 -25.15 -17.32 -25.61
CA SER A 1111 -24.90 -17.45 -27.05
C SER A 1111 -25.37 -16.19 -27.77
N ARG A 1112 -26.66 -15.81 -27.64
CA ARG A 1112 -27.21 -14.58 -28.23
C ARG A 1112 -26.52 -13.30 -27.76
N LEU A 1113 -26.16 -13.21 -26.48
CA LEU A 1113 -25.36 -12.10 -25.95
C LEU A 1113 -23.96 -12.01 -26.61
N GLY A 1114 -23.46 -13.15 -27.07
CA GLY A 1114 -22.27 -13.27 -27.90
C GLY A 1114 -22.46 -12.91 -29.37
N GLU A 1115 -23.65 -12.48 -29.81
CA GLU A 1115 -23.96 -12.08 -31.19
C GLU A 1115 -24.21 -10.56 -31.29
N ASP A 1116 -24.72 -9.95 -30.21
CA ASP A 1116 -24.95 -8.50 -30.11
C ASP A 1116 -23.66 -7.67 -30.24
N THR A 1117 -23.61 -6.76 -31.22
CA THR A 1117 -22.52 -5.77 -31.34
C THR A 1117 -22.57 -4.71 -30.24
N SER A 1118 -23.73 -4.53 -29.61
CA SER A 1118 -23.95 -3.69 -28.43
C SER A 1118 -25.23 -4.10 -27.71
N SER A 1119 -25.16 -4.38 -26.41
CA SER A 1119 -26.33 -4.57 -25.55
C SER A 1119 -26.15 -3.80 -24.24
N THR A 1120 -27.21 -3.10 -23.85
CA THR A 1120 -27.29 -2.28 -22.63
C THR A 1120 -27.81 -3.11 -21.46
N LEU A 1121 -27.42 -2.73 -20.25
CA LEU A 1121 -27.95 -3.28 -19.01
C LEU A 1121 -28.77 -2.18 -18.35
N ASP A 1122 -30.10 -2.36 -18.23
CA ASP A 1122 -30.89 -1.31 -17.59
C ASP A 1122 -30.49 -1.18 -16.11
N LEU A 1123 -30.13 0.05 -15.75
CA LEU A 1123 -29.79 0.48 -14.40
C LEU A 1123 -30.66 1.69 -14.02
N SER A 1124 -31.90 1.73 -14.55
CA SER A 1124 -32.89 2.78 -14.32
C SER A 1124 -33.20 2.98 -12.85
N ASN A 1125 -33.26 1.90 -12.06
CA ASN A 1125 -33.64 1.91 -10.64
C ASN A 1125 -32.49 1.58 -9.67
N VAL A 1126 -31.25 1.42 -10.17
CA VAL A 1126 -30.07 1.05 -9.36
C VAL A 1126 -29.37 2.29 -8.79
N GLU A 1127 -28.95 2.23 -7.52
CA GLU A 1127 -28.15 3.29 -6.85
C GLU A 1127 -26.71 3.33 -7.38
N VAL A 1128 -26.53 3.92 -8.56
CA VAL A 1128 -25.23 3.99 -9.25
C VAL A 1128 -24.08 4.50 -8.37
N ASN A 1129 -24.33 5.42 -7.44
CA ASN A 1129 -23.29 5.96 -6.54
C ASN A 1129 -22.74 4.95 -5.50
N LYS A 1130 -23.31 3.75 -5.39
CA LYS A 1130 -22.80 2.64 -4.58
C LYS A 1130 -22.33 1.45 -5.43
N LEU A 1131 -22.28 1.61 -6.76
CA LEU A 1131 -21.90 0.60 -7.72
C LEU A 1131 -20.40 0.71 -8.08
N TYR A 1132 -19.67 -0.37 -7.82
CA TYR A 1132 -18.24 -0.52 -8.07
C TYR A 1132 -18.02 -1.66 -9.08
N LEU A 1133 -17.24 -1.40 -10.12
CA LEU A 1133 -17.16 -2.27 -11.29
C LEU A 1133 -15.70 -2.44 -11.74
N PHE A 1134 -15.25 -3.69 -11.84
CA PHE A 1134 -13.85 -4.08 -11.99
C PHE A 1134 -13.62 -5.00 -13.21
N ASN A 1135 -12.87 -4.49 -14.18
CA ASN A 1135 -12.46 -5.20 -15.39
C ASN A 1135 -11.47 -6.35 -15.08
N ALA A 1136 -11.73 -7.54 -15.61
CA ALA A 1136 -10.77 -8.65 -15.58
C ALA A 1136 -9.83 -8.65 -16.81
N LYS A 1137 -10.12 -7.84 -17.83
CA LYS A 1137 -9.24 -7.49 -18.95
C LYS A 1137 -9.48 -6.03 -19.39
N PRO A 1138 -8.51 -5.36 -20.05
CA PRO A 1138 -8.69 -4.00 -20.57
C PRO A 1138 -9.81 -3.84 -21.61
N ASN A 1139 -10.27 -4.95 -22.19
CA ASN A 1139 -11.29 -5.02 -23.22
C ASN A 1139 -12.57 -5.77 -22.80
N ASP A 1140 -12.72 -6.14 -21.52
CA ASP A 1140 -14.01 -6.60 -21.01
C ASP A 1140 -15.00 -5.41 -20.98
N VAL A 1141 -16.23 -5.64 -21.46
CA VAL A 1141 -17.27 -4.61 -21.52
C VAL A 1141 -18.26 -4.83 -20.38
N ILE A 1142 -18.01 -4.12 -19.27
CA ILE A 1142 -18.83 -4.22 -18.05
C ILE A 1142 -20.10 -3.38 -18.10
N LEU A 1143 -20.20 -2.44 -19.04
CA LEU A 1143 -21.38 -1.60 -19.25
C LEU A 1143 -21.58 -1.30 -20.73
N GLY A 1144 -22.83 -1.25 -21.18
CA GLY A 1144 -23.18 -0.69 -22.49
C GLY A 1144 -22.76 0.78 -22.58
N VAL A 1145 -22.51 1.29 -23.80
CA VAL A 1145 -21.97 2.66 -24.00
C VAL A 1145 -22.88 3.74 -23.39
N GLU A 1146 -24.20 3.52 -23.40
CA GLU A 1146 -25.17 4.44 -22.78
C GLU A 1146 -25.12 4.38 -21.24
N ASP A 1147 -24.94 3.17 -20.68
CA ASP A 1147 -24.86 2.91 -19.24
C ASP A 1147 -23.54 3.41 -18.62
N GLN A 1148 -22.43 3.29 -19.37
CA GLN A 1148 -21.16 3.97 -19.06
C GLN A 1148 -21.40 5.48 -18.95
N GLY A 1149 -22.11 6.08 -19.91
CA GLY A 1149 -22.48 7.49 -19.89
C GLY A 1149 -23.35 7.86 -18.67
N ARG A 1150 -24.30 7.01 -18.29
CA ARG A 1150 -25.14 7.20 -17.10
C ARG A 1150 -24.32 7.20 -15.81
N ILE A 1151 -23.44 6.23 -15.63
CA ILE A 1151 -22.64 6.09 -14.41
C ILE A 1151 -21.56 7.17 -14.33
N LEU A 1152 -20.82 7.45 -15.41
CA LEU A 1152 -19.80 8.53 -15.44
C LEU A 1152 -20.36 9.95 -15.20
N ASN A 1153 -21.66 10.17 -15.36
CA ASN A 1153 -22.32 11.44 -15.03
C ASN A 1153 -22.98 11.44 -13.63
N GLY A 1154 -23.18 10.27 -13.02
CA GLY A 1154 -23.78 10.12 -11.68
C GLY A 1154 -22.77 9.80 -10.57
N THR A 1155 -21.55 9.36 -10.91
CA THR A 1155 -20.55 8.86 -9.97
C THR A 1155 -19.13 9.16 -10.48
N ASP A 1156 -18.18 9.34 -9.55
CA ASP A 1156 -16.74 9.47 -9.86
C ASP A 1156 -16.05 8.09 -10.08
N ARG A 1157 -16.79 6.97 -10.11
CA ARG A 1157 -16.25 5.63 -9.81
C ARG A 1157 -16.68 4.52 -10.78
N ILE A 1158 -16.24 4.60 -12.03
CA ILE A 1158 -15.89 3.38 -12.77
C ILE A 1158 -14.38 3.22 -12.70
N TYR A 1159 -13.88 2.09 -12.19
CA TYR A 1159 -12.46 1.76 -12.22
C TYR A 1159 -12.07 1.27 -13.63
N LEU A 1160 -12.12 2.19 -14.60
CA LEU A 1160 -11.66 1.98 -15.97
C LEU A 1160 -10.15 1.72 -15.97
N SER A 1161 -9.78 0.45 -15.89
CA SER A 1161 -8.40 -0.01 -15.82
C SER A 1161 -7.65 0.28 -17.12
N SER A 1162 -6.93 1.40 -17.14
CA SER A 1162 -5.82 1.61 -18.09
C SER A 1162 -4.57 0.79 -17.73
N LYS A 1163 -4.63 -0.02 -16.65
CA LYS A 1163 -3.69 -1.12 -16.37
C LYS A 1163 -3.78 -2.15 -17.52
N GLN A 1164 -2.63 -2.55 -18.07
CA GLN A 1164 -2.56 -3.37 -19.29
C GLN A 1164 -2.92 -4.85 -19.03
N GLY A 1165 -3.05 -5.62 -20.12
CA GLY A 1165 -3.73 -6.92 -20.17
C GLY A 1165 -3.36 -7.96 -19.10
N PHE A 1166 -4.38 -8.43 -18.38
CA PHE A 1166 -4.39 -9.79 -17.85
C PHE A 1166 -4.19 -10.79 -19.01
N ASN A 1167 -3.21 -11.68 -18.89
CA ASN A 1167 -3.10 -12.83 -19.78
C ASN A 1167 -4.08 -13.94 -19.33
N TYR A 1168 -5.38 -13.69 -19.52
CA TYR A 1168 -6.42 -14.66 -19.18
C TYR A 1168 -6.34 -15.96 -20.02
N SER A 1169 -5.62 -15.97 -21.16
CA SER A 1169 -5.31 -17.20 -21.89
C SER A 1169 -4.27 -18.11 -21.20
N GLY A 1170 -3.68 -17.67 -20.09
CA GLY A 1170 -2.89 -18.52 -19.20
C GLY A 1170 -3.68 -19.21 -18.08
N GLN A 1171 -4.93 -18.81 -17.81
CA GLN A 1171 -5.74 -19.36 -16.68
C GLN A 1171 -7.21 -19.74 -16.99
N MET A 1172 -7.80 -19.35 -18.14
CA MET A 1172 -9.01 -20.05 -18.64
C MET A 1172 -8.76 -21.54 -18.89
N SER A 1173 -7.47 -21.91 -19.05
CA SER A 1173 -6.91 -23.25 -19.15
C SER A 1173 -7.10 -24.13 -17.91
N TYR A 1174 -7.42 -23.57 -16.74
CA TYR A 1174 -7.52 -24.35 -15.49
C TYR A 1174 -8.80 -24.08 -14.68
N HIS A 1175 -9.17 -22.82 -14.43
CA HIS A 1175 -10.16 -22.52 -13.38
C HIS A 1175 -11.16 -21.41 -13.73
N HIS A 1176 -12.07 -21.63 -14.68
CA HIS A 1176 -13.29 -20.81 -14.76
C HIS A 1176 -14.26 -21.05 -13.56
N ALA A 1177 -13.95 -22.06 -12.74
CA ALA A 1177 -14.68 -22.48 -11.54
C ALA A 1177 -14.04 -22.05 -10.20
N ARG A 1178 -12.84 -21.46 -10.18
CA ARG A 1178 -12.20 -20.92 -8.95
C ARG A 1178 -11.75 -19.48 -9.18
N ILE A 1179 -12.00 -18.61 -8.22
CA ILE A 1179 -11.74 -17.17 -8.32
C ILE A 1179 -10.58 -16.85 -7.37
N VAL A 1180 -9.38 -17.27 -7.77
CA VAL A 1180 -8.14 -16.75 -7.20
C VAL A 1180 -7.95 -15.37 -7.83
N SER A 1181 -8.30 -14.30 -7.10
CA SER A 1181 -8.20 -12.94 -7.62
C SER A 1181 -6.77 -12.41 -7.44
N ALA A 1182 -6.31 -11.55 -8.35
CA ALA A 1182 -4.98 -10.96 -8.21
C ALA A 1182 -4.97 -9.97 -7.03
N ASP A 1183 -3.87 -9.91 -6.27
CA ASP A 1183 -3.69 -9.10 -5.06
C ASP A 1183 -4.18 -7.65 -5.21
N ASP A 1184 -4.02 -7.07 -6.41
CA ASP A 1184 -4.52 -5.75 -6.78
C ASP A 1184 -6.06 -5.65 -6.73
N VAL A 1185 -6.77 -6.61 -7.34
CA VAL A 1185 -8.24 -6.67 -7.34
C VAL A 1185 -8.74 -7.07 -5.95
N GLU A 1186 -8.05 -8.00 -5.29
CA GLU A 1186 -8.40 -8.46 -3.96
C GLU A 1186 -8.31 -7.33 -2.91
N ARG A 1187 -7.26 -6.49 -3.02
CA ARG A 1187 -7.12 -5.23 -2.27
C ARG A 1187 -8.19 -4.21 -2.65
N ASP A 1188 -8.40 -3.94 -3.95
CA ASP A 1188 -9.32 -2.89 -4.37
C ASP A 1188 -10.78 -3.22 -3.98
N ILE A 1189 -11.16 -4.51 -3.88
CA ILE A 1189 -12.44 -4.94 -3.30
C ILE A 1189 -12.46 -4.70 -1.77
N ARG A 1190 -11.38 -4.99 -1.05
CA ARG A 1190 -11.27 -4.69 0.40
C ARG A 1190 -11.38 -3.19 0.69
N GLU A 1191 -10.75 -2.33 -0.12
CA GLU A 1191 -10.85 -0.87 0.00
C GLU A 1191 -12.25 -0.32 -0.29
N VAL A 1192 -13.09 -1.07 -1.02
CA VAL A 1192 -14.51 -0.74 -1.21
C VAL A 1192 -15.37 -1.21 -0.04
N LEU A 1193 -15.08 -2.38 0.54
CA LEU A 1193 -15.87 -2.99 1.62
C LEU A 1193 -15.59 -2.37 3.01
N GLN A 1194 -14.44 -1.72 3.20
CA GLN A 1194 -14.08 -0.96 4.41
C GLN A 1194 -14.72 0.45 4.43
#